data_AF-A0A9X3S0F4-F1
#
_entry.id   AF-A0A9X3S0F4-F1
#
_cell.length_a   1.000
_cell.length_b   1.000
_cell.length_c   1.000
_cell.angle_alpha   90.00
_cell.angle_beta   90.00
_cell.angle_gamma   90.00
#
_symmetry.space_group_name_H-M   'P 1'
#
loop_
_entity.id
_entity.type
_entity.pdbx_description
1 polymer ?
#
loop_
_entity_poly.entity_id
_entity_poly.type
_entity_poly.pdbx_seq_one_letter_code
_entity_poly.pdbx_strand_id
1 'polypeptide(L)'
;MALAVALTWLHLSDFHVRQGDGYDRDVVLDALVRSVGDLYERGRRPDVVFATGDVGFSGKAGEYAIASAFFEALLGAVRLDRSRLFVIAGNHDVDRGLGVGLARSLASREEADAYFEPSAPRPHLTQKQGAFEAWYRDFFDGVRDVPVSSCGPVELVEAGGVRLGVLAINSALFCQGDDDHAKLWVGRRPLERALRDLQALGADVRVALIHHPLDWLADGERANVRSLLADGVDVVLRGHLHETDVEQVTSPQGGLVHLVAGAAYQTRRWPNRAMYVTAENGSLEVFPIRFEDSPRPVWTVDPSVFPDAPDYSGRVPLRGPATAEVTAAAASSTPDPSTAAFRSNVPSRRGLAFVGRKPELEELARRLDTAGAERVVVVSGAPGVGKSELAREFARTHRQRYPGGTFFIDATGEAAPVDLTRVAVNHLGVRFAEGLPLEDQCEQALNALSAAPALLIFDNVGSFEAIERWLPRAGMPCHSIITSVAEPREPGWSLLLVEPLGREDSVRLVEALAGESIARTYGTQLASAADGLPVQLCPAAATLAYEQRRGRYPTPDLSLIAEETHTSFSGVYARLGASERLLLHAAAGLNAQRVSQAELRGHLTEALEWSEREYADAVDACLDLHLLQGDQDVTIHQLLAAFVRSHRLDDTLGEQLAAVRAVQFAALGTLAEQLVATPADGTLAAALLGYALTPQLWRDDGPSPSRFDLHLIGQALVEIGQFEQARPWFEQAIEEARQGDVQGRIDHAGLGVSLHQVGYCHFSLGGYEQARPWFEQAVEEARQGDVQGRIDHSTLGRSLHQVGSCYLSLGEYEQALPWFEQAVENKRVGDVHARIDHESLGVSLHTVGSCYFSLGDFEEARPWFEQAVEEARLGDVHGRIDHASVGSSLHTVGSCYLNLGEYEQARPWFERAVEETRWGDVHGRIDHESLGSSLHTVGSCYLSLGEYEQARPWFEQAVEEARLGDVHGRIDHESLGVSLHTLGYCYFSLGEFEQARPWFEQAVEEARLGDVHGRIDHESLGVSLHQVGYCYFSLGEFEQARAWFEQAVEAKRLGGVHGRVDRQSLRTSLVSVADCLRRLGRSDLAPGVESEAEALSDPSSSSGNSAAARAPHPP
;
A
#
# COMPACT_ATOMS: atom_id res chain seq x y z
N MET A 1 -31.66 42.94 8.07
CA MET A 1 -30.56 42.03 7.71
C MET A 1 -29.81 41.77 9.00
N ALA A 2 -29.94 40.57 9.57
CA ALA A 2 -29.05 40.16 10.66
C ALA A 2 -27.63 40.08 10.08
N LEU A 3 -26.66 40.72 10.72
CA LEU A 3 -25.24 40.54 10.37
C LEU A 3 -24.91 39.06 10.56
N ALA A 4 -24.38 38.42 9.53
CA ALA A 4 -23.86 37.06 9.63
C ALA A 4 -22.72 37.05 10.67
N VAL A 5 -22.83 36.16 11.65
CA VAL A 5 -21.82 35.94 12.70
C VAL A 5 -20.82 34.94 12.13
N ALA A 6 -19.61 35.40 11.82
CA ALA A 6 -18.54 34.61 11.21
C ALA A 6 -17.21 34.91 11.90
N LEU A 7 -16.45 33.88 12.24
CA LEU A 7 -15.12 33.98 12.82
C LEU A 7 -14.09 33.57 11.77
N THR A 8 -13.15 34.45 11.43
CA THR A 8 -12.06 34.11 10.49
C THR A 8 -10.72 34.05 11.21
N TRP A 9 -9.88 33.06 10.92
CA TRP A 9 -8.48 33.03 11.37
C TRP A 9 -7.51 32.79 10.23
N LEU A 10 -6.27 33.25 10.43
CA LEU A 10 -5.11 32.94 9.58
C LEU A 10 -4.28 31.87 10.29
N HIS A 11 -4.06 30.73 9.65
CA HIS A 11 -3.26 29.63 10.17
C HIS A 11 -1.94 29.52 9.38
N LEU A 12 -0.84 29.64 10.12
CA LEU A 12 0.54 29.59 9.67
C LEU A 12 1.30 28.53 10.47
N SER A 13 2.36 27.98 9.90
CA SER A 13 3.24 27.02 10.59
C SER A 13 4.61 27.00 9.92
N ASP A 14 5.62 26.45 10.60
CA ASP A 14 6.91 26.05 10.00
C ASP A 14 7.61 27.23 9.30
N PHE A 15 8.14 28.14 10.13
CA PHE A 15 8.83 29.36 9.72
C PHE A 15 10.34 29.21 9.64
N HIS A 16 10.92 28.20 10.30
CA HIS A 16 12.34 27.81 10.22
C HIS A 16 13.32 28.99 10.28
N VAL A 17 13.08 29.95 11.18
CA VAL A 17 13.84 31.21 11.21
C VAL A 17 15.30 30.94 11.64
N ARG A 18 16.25 31.26 10.75
CA ARG A 18 17.70 31.12 10.97
C ARG A 18 18.42 32.46 11.03
N GLN A 19 19.52 32.51 11.78
CA GLN A 19 20.50 33.61 11.66
C GLN A 19 21.35 33.45 10.40
N GLY A 20 21.49 34.52 9.60
CA GLY A 20 22.37 34.56 8.42
C GLY A 20 21.67 34.39 7.07
N ASP A 21 20.44 33.88 7.03
CA ASP A 21 19.66 33.64 5.80
C ASP A 21 18.65 34.77 5.51
N GLY A 22 19.12 36.02 5.54
CA GLY A 22 18.23 37.19 5.52
C GLY A 22 17.50 37.38 4.19
N TYR A 23 18.22 37.24 3.06
CA TYR A 23 17.68 37.67 1.77
C TYR A 23 16.48 36.84 1.30
N ASP A 24 16.55 35.51 1.37
CA ASP A 24 15.49 34.65 0.86
C ASP A 24 14.29 34.60 1.80
N ARG A 25 14.53 34.56 3.11
CA ARG A 25 13.48 34.63 4.14
C ARG A 25 12.69 35.93 4.06
N ASP A 26 13.39 37.06 4.06
CA ASP A 26 12.74 38.36 4.12
C ASP A 26 11.90 38.59 2.85
N VAL A 27 12.33 38.08 1.68
CA VAL A 27 11.52 38.11 0.45
C VAL A 27 10.19 37.38 0.61
N VAL A 28 10.18 36.16 1.16
CA VAL A 28 8.97 35.34 1.32
C VAL A 28 8.07 35.89 2.42
N LEU A 29 8.61 36.17 3.60
CA LEU A 29 7.84 36.60 4.76
C LEU A 29 7.36 38.06 4.64
N ASP A 30 8.15 38.97 4.06
CA ASP A 30 7.66 40.33 3.79
C ASP A 30 6.58 40.30 2.69
N ALA A 31 6.69 39.39 1.71
CA ALA A 31 5.62 39.20 0.73
C ALA A 31 4.34 38.67 1.41
N LEU A 32 4.46 37.79 2.40
CA LEU A 32 3.32 37.31 3.18
C LEU A 32 2.63 38.47 3.89
N VAL A 33 3.38 39.29 4.64
CA VAL A 33 2.85 40.46 5.36
C VAL A 33 2.13 41.42 4.40
N ARG A 34 2.73 41.74 3.24
CA ARG A 34 2.10 42.61 2.23
C ARG A 34 0.83 42.00 1.66
N SER A 35 0.87 40.74 1.21
CA SER A 35 -0.27 40.07 0.61
C SER A 35 -1.42 39.88 1.59
N VAL A 36 -1.13 39.55 2.84
CA VAL A 36 -2.13 39.46 3.91
C VAL A 36 -2.77 40.82 4.17
N GLY A 37 -1.99 41.91 4.18
CA GLY A 37 -2.53 43.27 4.24
C GLY A 37 -3.44 43.62 3.04
N ASP A 38 -3.04 43.24 1.83
CA ASP A 38 -3.86 43.41 0.63
C ASP A 38 -5.18 42.60 0.70
N LEU A 39 -5.13 41.36 1.19
CA LEU A 39 -6.30 40.51 1.41
C LEU A 39 -7.23 41.08 2.50
N TYR A 40 -6.66 41.66 3.55
CA TYR A 40 -7.41 42.36 4.61
C TYR A 40 -8.22 43.54 4.07
N GLU A 41 -7.63 44.37 3.22
CA GLU A 41 -8.33 45.49 2.57
C GLU A 41 -9.39 45.00 1.57
N ARG A 42 -9.18 43.83 0.95
CA ARG A 42 -10.15 43.16 0.06
C ARG A 42 -11.26 42.39 0.80
N GLY A 43 -11.26 42.41 2.13
CA GLY A 43 -12.35 41.88 2.95
C GLY A 43 -12.09 40.53 3.63
N ARG A 44 -10.96 39.85 3.36
CA ARG A 44 -10.54 38.66 4.13
C ARG A 44 -9.81 39.10 5.39
N ARG A 45 -10.57 39.40 6.44
CA ARG A 45 -10.06 39.98 7.70
C ARG A 45 -10.02 38.91 8.78
N PRO A 46 -8.84 38.41 9.20
CA PRO A 46 -8.77 37.46 10.29
C PRO A 46 -9.02 38.18 11.61
N ASP A 47 -9.78 37.54 12.49
CA ASP A 47 -9.97 37.94 13.88
C ASP A 47 -8.87 37.38 14.81
N VAL A 48 -8.24 36.27 14.42
CA VAL A 48 -7.23 35.53 15.19
C VAL A 48 -6.15 34.98 14.24
N VAL A 49 -4.91 34.86 14.72
CA VAL A 49 -3.80 34.21 14.02
C VAL A 49 -3.28 33.02 14.82
N PHE A 50 -3.13 31.88 14.17
CA PHE A 50 -2.55 30.67 14.75
C PHE A 50 -1.19 30.36 14.09
N ALA A 51 -0.17 30.12 14.90
CA ALA A 51 1.17 29.72 14.50
C ALA A 51 1.52 28.35 15.13
N THR A 52 1.47 27.27 14.35
CA THR A 52 1.52 25.89 14.87
C THR A 52 2.89 25.23 14.89
N GLY A 53 3.92 25.95 15.37
CA GLY A 53 5.26 25.40 15.62
C GLY A 53 6.32 25.78 14.59
N ASP A 54 7.54 25.35 14.87
CA ASP A 54 8.76 25.59 14.10
C ASP A 54 8.98 27.08 13.78
N VAL A 55 8.90 27.90 14.84
CA VAL A 55 9.16 29.34 14.75
C VAL A 55 10.65 29.58 14.51
N GLY A 56 11.50 28.98 15.34
CA GLY A 56 12.94 28.90 15.13
C GLY A 56 13.33 27.71 14.25
N PHE A 57 14.62 27.63 13.92
CA PHE A 57 15.19 26.48 13.21
C PHE A 57 15.97 25.56 14.14
N SER A 58 16.56 26.10 15.20
CA SER A 58 17.42 25.34 16.11
C SER A 58 17.20 25.64 17.59
N GLY A 59 16.06 26.27 17.92
CA GLY A 59 15.68 26.61 19.29
C GLY A 59 16.62 27.64 19.93
N LYS A 60 17.30 28.49 19.14
CA LYS A 60 18.31 29.43 19.66
C LYS A 60 17.72 30.82 19.86
N ALA A 61 18.12 31.48 20.95
CA ALA A 61 17.62 32.80 21.36
C ALA A 61 17.69 33.88 20.24
N GLY A 62 18.69 33.79 19.37
CA GLY A 62 18.90 34.74 18.28
C GLY A 62 17.90 34.66 17.13
N GLU A 63 17.14 33.57 17.01
CA GLU A 63 16.12 33.35 15.97
C GLU A 63 14.82 34.10 16.31
N TYR A 64 14.45 34.13 17.59
CA TYR A 64 13.19 34.70 18.07
C TYR A 64 13.10 36.23 18.00
N ALA A 65 14.23 36.94 17.94
CA ALA A 65 14.23 38.38 17.69
C ALA A 65 13.70 38.71 16.27
N ILE A 66 14.04 37.87 15.29
CA ILE A 66 13.57 38.00 13.91
C ILE A 66 12.09 37.60 13.84
N ALA A 67 11.72 36.49 14.47
CA ALA A 67 10.32 36.06 14.55
C ALA A 67 9.42 37.14 15.20
N SER A 68 9.90 37.82 16.25
CA SER A 68 9.17 38.93 16.90
C SER A 68 8.87 40.06 15.91
N ALA A 69 9.87 40.49 15.13
CA ALA A 69 9.69 41.55 14.15
C ALA A 69 8.70 41.15 13.05
N PHE A 70 8.74 39.91 12.60
CA PHE A 70 7.79 39.37 11.65
C PHE A 70 6.36 39.34 12.20
N PHE A 71 6.14 38.80 13.40
CA PHE A 71 4.79 38.73 13.99
C PHE A 71 4.21 40.12 14.25
N GLU A 72 5.01 41.10 14.67
CA GLU A 72 4.56 42.49 14.78
C GLU A 72 4.14 43.09 13.44
N ALA A 73 4.93 42.85 12.39
CA ALA A 73 4.59 43.32 11.04
C ALA A 73 3.32 42.64 10.51
N LEU A 74 3.16 41.34 10.72
CA LEU A 74 1.98 40.58 10.35
C LEU A 74 0.73 41.07 11.08
N LEU A 75 0.79 41.19 12.42
CA LEU A 75 -0.32 41.69 13.24
C LEU A 75 -0.70 43.13 12.86
N GLY A 76 0.30 43.98 12.58
CA GLY A 76 0.08 45.33 12.07
C GLY A 76 -0.66 45.34 10.73
N ALA A 77 -0.32 44.44 9.80
CA ALA A 77 -0.97 44.33 8.49
C ALA A 77 -2.45 43.92 8.58
N VAL A 78 -2.80 43.07 9.56
CA VAL A 78 -4.20 42.64 9.80
C VAL A 78 -4.90 43.43 10.92
N ARG A 79 -4.25 44.46 11.46
CA ARG A 79 -4.79 45.33 12.53
C ARG A 79 -5.22 44.57 13.79
N LEU A 80 -4.49 43.52 14.14
CA LEU A 80 -4.67 42.76 15.38
C LEU A 80 -3.57 43.11 16.39
N ASP A 81 -3.83 42.85 17.66
CA ASP A 81 -2.83 42.95 18.73
C ASP A 81 -2.38 41.55 19.19
N ARG A 82 -1.33 41.50 20.02
CA ARG A 82 -0.71 40.23 20.47
C ARG A 82 -1.69 39.29 21.19
N SER A 83 -2.78 39.78 21.77
CA SER A 83 -3.80 38.92 22.40
C SER A 83 -4.52 38.01 21.41
N ARG A 84 -4.47 38.34 20.12
CA ARG A 84 -5.10 37.59 19.03
C ARG A 84 -4.14 36.64 18.30
N LEU A 85 -2.88 36.54 18.72
CA LEU A 85 -1.90 35.59 18.19
C LEU A 85 -1.72 34.43 19.16
N PHE A 86 -1.81 33.20 18.65
CA PHE A 86 -1.56 31.98 19.42
C PHE A 86 -0.42 31.19 18.78
N VAL A 87 0.64 30.93 19.54
CA VAL A 87 1.83 30.23 19.08
C VAL A 87 2.07 29.01 19.96
N ILE A 88 2.41 27.87 19.34
CA ILE A 88 2.96 26.69 20.02
C ILE A 88 4.36 26.38 19.48
N ALA A 89 5.12 25.55 20.20
CA ALA A 89 6.46 25.14 19.79
C ALA A 89 6.42 23.91 18.87
N GLY A 90 7.34 23.84 17.91
CA GLY A 90 7.63 22.64 17.11
C GLY A 90 8.98 21.98 17.46
N ASN A 91 9.37 20.94 16.74
CA ASN A 91 10.64 20.22 16.98
C ASN A 91 11.87 21.08 16.69
N HIS A 92 11.77 22.11 15.84
CA HIS A 92 12.85 23.07 15.57
C HIS A 92 12.93 24.22 16.58
N ASP A 93 11.95 24.35 17.48
CA ASP A 93 12.00 25.26 18.64
C ASP A 93 12.74 24.67 19.85
N VAL A 94 13.33 23.50 19.68
CA VAL A 94 14.05 22.75 20.70
C VAL A 94 15.55 22.86 20.47
N ASP A 95 16.31 23.32 21.47
CA ASP A 95 17.77 23.25 21.45
C ASP A 95 18.22 21.80 21.71
N ARG A 96 18.45 21.07 20.62
CA ARG A 96 18.88 19.66 20.63
C ARG A 96 20.20 19.46 21.37
N GLY A 97 21.09 20.46 21.39
CA GLY A 97 22.37 20.40 22.09
C GLY A 97 22.23 20.34 23.61
N LEU A 98 21.14 20.89 24.16
CA LEU A 98 20.80 20.83 25.58
C LEU A 98 19.99 19.56 25.94
N GLY A 99 19.65 18.72 24.96
CA GLY A 99 18.92 17.48 25.15
C GLY A 99 19.77 16.26 25.51
N VAL A 100 21.10 16.38 25.45
CA VAL A 100 22.03 15.26 25.68
C VAL A 100 21.90 14.74 27.11
N GLY A 101 21.54 13.45 27.24
CA GLY A 101 21.37 12.77 28.53
C GLY A 101 19.95 12.84 29.10
N LEU A 102 19.00 13.53 28.45
CA LEU A 102 17.58 13.46 28.78
C LEU A 102 16.91 12.28 28.06
N ALA A 103 15.91 11.66 28.70
CA ALA A 103 15.14 10.57 28.10
C ALA A 103 14.43 11.02 26.80
N ARG A 104 14.52 10.18 25.75
CA ARG A 104 13.86 10.37 24.44
C ARG A 104 12.40 9.95 24.43
N SER A 105 12.04 8.96 25.24
CA SER A 105 10.69 8.44 25.41
C SER A 105 10.55 7.89 26.82
N LEU A 106 9.32 7.58 27.23
CA LEU A 106 8.98 6.98 28.52
C LEU A 106 8.59 5.52 28.29
N ALA A 107 9.07 4.61 29.15
CA ALA A 107 8.97 3.16 28.94
C ALA A 107 7.60 2.59 29.32
N SER A 108 6.81 3.32 30.10
CA SER A 108 5.49 2.86 30.55
C SER A 108 4.51 4.01 30.77
N ARG A 109 3.23 3.66 30.82
CA ARG A 109 2.15 4.62 31.11
C ARG A 109 2.25 5.16 32.54
N GLU A 110 2.70 4.34 33.48
CA GLU A 110 2.93 4.75 34.87
C GLU A 110 4.06 5.78 34.97
N GLU A 111 5.13 5.59 34.18
CA GLU A 111 6.24 6.55 34.08
C GLU A 111 5.79 7.86 33.42
N ALA A 112 4.94 7.80 32.38
CA ALA A 112 4.31 8.98 31.79
C ALA A 112 3.42 9.73 32.79
N ASP A 113 2.54 9.02 33.50
CA ASP A 113 1.67 9.63 34.51
C ASP A 113 2.48 10.31 35.62
N ALA A 114 3.60 9.71 36.05
CA ALA A 114 4.51 10.28 37.05
C ALA A 114 5.28 11.51 36.52
N TYR A 115 5.78 11.46 35.28
CA TYR A 115 6.49 12.56 34.65
C TYR A 115 5.61 13.82 34.51
N PHE A 116 4.33 13.62 34.16
CA PHE A 116 3.37 14.71 33.95
C PHE A 116 2.67 15.20 35.22
N GLU A 117 3.09 14.77 36.42
CA GLU A 117 2.54 15.32 37.67
C GLU A 117 2.83 16.83 37.83
N PRO A 118 1.91 17.62 38.44
CA PRO A 118 2.05 19.08 38.53
C PRO A 118 3.27 19.59 39.31
N SER A 119 3.88 18.77 40.16
CA SER A 119 5.03 19.13 41.01
C SER A 119 6.39 18.69 40.46
N ALA A 120 6.42 17.92 39.37
CA ALA A 120 7.66 17.42 38.80
C ALA A 120 8.37 18.53 38.00
N PRO A 121 9.67 18.80 38.24
CA PRO A 121 10.44 19.67 37.36
C PRO A 121 10.58 18.99 36.00
N ARG A 122 10.45 19.77 34.92
CA ARG A 122 10.50 19.29 33.54
C ARG A 122 11.71 19.88 32.82
N PRO A 123 12.86 19.19 32.82
CA PRO A 123 14.06 19.65 32.12
C PRO A 123 13.81 19.89 30.63
N HIS A 124 12.94 19.09 30.02
CA HIS A 124 12.54 19.23 28.61
C HIS A 124 11.85 20.56 28.28
N LEU A 125 11.15 21.17 29.24
CA LEU A 125 10.59 22.53 29.13
C LEU A 125 11.66 23.58 29.46
N THR A 126 12.18 23.51 30.69
CA THR A 126 13.04 24.55 31.28
C THR A 126 14.47 24.65 30.73
N GLN A 127 14.99 23.61 30.07
CA GLN A 127 16.33 23.59 29.48
C GLN A 127 16.27 23.60 27.95
N LYS A 128 15.67 22.57 27.36
CA LYS A 128 15.66 22.35 25.90
C LYS A 128 14.82 23.39 25.14
N GLN A 129 13.70 23.83 25.69
CA GLN A 129 12.86 24.88 25.11
C GLN A 129 13.07 26.25 25.79
N GLY A 130 14.16 26.41 26.57
CA GLY A 130 14.37 27.59 27.40
C GLY A 130 14.42 28.91 26.60
N ALA A 131 14.96 28.90 25.37
CA ALA A 131 14.98 30.08 24.51
C ALA A 131 13.58 30.44 23.99
N PHE A 132 12.80 29.44 23.55
CA PHE A 132 11.40 29.62 23.14
C PHE A 132 10.55 30.13 24.31
N GLU A 133 10.66 29.54 25.50
CA GLU A 133 9.91 29.97 26.69
C GLU A 133 10.26 31.38 27.14
N ALA A 134 11.55 31.74 27.11
CA ALA A 134 12.00 33.09 27.44
C ALA A 134 11.42 34.11 26.46
N TRP A 135 11.50 33.83 25.16
CA TRP A 135 10.88 34.66 24.13
C TRP A 135 9.37 34.74 24.30
N TYR A 136 8.68 33.62 24.54
CA TYR A 136 7.23 33.59 24.70
C TYR A 136 6.79 34.48 25.86
N ARG A 137 7.49 34.40 27.00
CA ARG A 137 7.24 35.25 28.17
C ARG A 137 7.40 36.73 27.86
N ASP A 138 8.47 37.09 27.16
CA ASP A 138 8.77 38.49 26.85
C ASP A 138 7.83 39.04 25.76
N PHE A 139 7.52 38.24 24.74
CA PHE A 139 6.67 38.65 23.63
C PHE A 139 5.20 38.76 24.04
N PHE A 140 4.71 37.84 24.88
CA PHE A 140 3.33 37.84 25.39
C PHE A 140 3.22 38.42 26.81
N ASP A 141 4.19 39.21 27.27
CA ASP A 141 4.14 39.84 28.59
C ASP A 141 2.84 40.63 28.80
N GLY A 142 2.16 40.38 29.92
CA GLY A 142 0.86 40.95 30.25
C GLY A 142 -0.32 40.48 29.37
N VAL A 143 -0.09 39.57 28.42
CA VAL A 143 -1.10 39.02 27.49
C VAL A 143 -1.39 37.55 27.78
N ARG A 144 -0.34 36.71 27.90
CA ARG A 144 -0.49 35.26 28.09
C ARG A 144 0.66 34.66 28.89
N ASP A 145 0.32 33.73 29.76
CA ASP A 145 1.30 33.00 30.57
C ASP A 145 1.95 31.86 29.78
N VAL A 146 3.23 31.59 30.08
CA VAL A 146 3.95 30.43 29.51
C VAL A 146 3.32 29.13 30.01
N PRO A 147 3.02 28.16 29.13
CA PRO A 147 2.57 26.83 29.54
C PRO A 147 3.54 26.18 30.53
N VAL A 148 3.06 25.93 31.75
CA VAL A 148 3.84 25.20 32.76
C VAL A 148 3.82 23.68 32.54
N SER A 149 3.04 23.20 31.56
CA SER A 149 2.82 21.80 31.21
C SER A 149 2.77 21.59 29.70
N SER A 150 2.76 20.32 29.29
CA SER A 150 2.49 19.89 27.92
C SER A 150 1.17 20.41 27.32
N CYS A 151 0.18 20.72 28.16
CA CYS A 151 -1.01 21.47 27.76
C CYS A 151 -0.97 22.85 28.39
N GLY A 152 -1.14 23.89 27.56
CA GLY A 152 -1.24 25.27 28.00
C GLY A 152 -2.57 25.56 28.71
N PRO A 153 -2.69 26.73 29.37
CA PRO A 153 -3.98 27.18 29.88
C PRO A 153 -4.99 27.28 28.74
N VAL A 154 -6.24 26.90 29.01
CA VAL A 154 -7.30 27.05 28.02
C VAL A 154 -7.80 28.49 28.03
N GLU A 155 -7.92 29.07 26.84
CA GLU A 155 -8.35 30.46 26.68
C GLU A 155 -9.67 30.56 25.94
N LEU A 156 -10.45 31.56 26.32
CA LEU A 156 -11.68 31.94 25.65
C LEU A 156 -11.51 33.29 24.98
N VAL A 157 -11.73 33.33 23.67
CA VAL A 157 -11.62 34.54 22.85
C VAL A 157 -12.97 34.83 22.21
N GLU A 158 -13.46 36.06 22.38
CA GLU A 158 -14.65 36.53 21.66
C GLU A 158 -14.21 37.29 20.39
N ALA A 159 -14.57 36.77 19.23
CA ALA A 159 -14.17 37.25 17.91
C ALA A 159 -15.29 36.95 16.89
N GLY A 160 -15.58 37.88 15.97
CA GLY A 160 -16.63 37.67 14.96
C GLY A 160 -18.05 37.42 15.51
N GLY A 161 -18.29 37.63 16.82
CA GLY A 161 -19.52 37.25 17.52
C GLY A 161 -19.60 35.76 17.95
N VAL A 162 -18.49 35.03 17.83
CA VAL A 162 -18.30 33.62 18.22
C VAL A 162 -17.37 33.54 19.44
N ARG A 163 -17.71 32.68 20.40
CA ARG A 163 -16.86 32.34 21.55
C ARG A 163 -15.91 31.20 21.19
N LEU A 164 -14.66 31.51 20.92
CA LEU A 164 -13.62 30.55 20.52
C LEU A 164 -12.85 30.04 21.73
N GLY A 165 -12.90 28.74 21.99
CA GLY A 165 -12.06 28.08 23.00
C GLY A 165 -10.78 27.55 22.38
N VAL A 166 -9.61 27.94 22.90
CA VAL A 166 -8.30 27.54 22.36
C VAL A 166 -7.53 26.72 23.39
N LEU A 167 -7.05 25.55 22.97
CA LEU A 167 -6.20 24.65 23.74
C LEU A 167 -4.84 24.46 23.04
N ALA A 168 -3.77 24.94 23.65
CA ALA A 168 -2.40 24.71 23.17
C ALA A 168 -1.83 23.38 23.70
N ILE A 169 -1.27 22.56 22.81
CA ILE A 169 -0.63 21.27 23.13
C ILE A 169 0.81 21.29 22.61
N ASN A 170 1.76 21.17 23.52
CA ASN A 170 3.18 21.08 23.23
C ASN A 170 3.58 19.62 22.99
N SER A 171 3.56 19.21 21.72
CA SER A 171 4.04 17.91 21.26
C SER A 171 5.57 17.82 21.15
N ALA A 172 6.30 18.92 21.29
CA ALA A 172 7.74 18.98 21.00
C ALA A 172 8.66 18.68 22.20
N LEU A 173 8.09 18.44 23.38
CA LEU A 173 8.84 18.22 24.62
C LEU A 173 9.95 17.17 24.50
N PHE A 174 9.60 16.02 23.90
CA PHE A 174 10.48 14.87 23.82
C PHE A 174 11.39 14.89 22.58
N CYS A 175 11.24 15.87 21.67
CA CYS A 175 11.96 15.88 20.41
C CYS A 175 13.49 15.99 20.58
N GLN A 176 14.27 15.04 20.09
CA GLN A 176 15.73 15.09 20.06
C GLN A 176 16.32 15.04 18.65
N GLY A 177 15.51 14.76 17.63
CA GLY A 177 15.92 14.65 16.23
C GLY A 177 14.73 14.80 15.29
N ASP A 178 14.96 14.49 14.02
CA ASP A 178 13.87 14.39 13.03
C ASP A 178 13.33 12.94 12.95
N ASP A 179 13.96 12.00 13.66
CA ASP A 179 13.58 10.58 13.76
C ASP A 179 12.60 10.30 14.92
N ASP A 180 11.94 11.31 15.48
CA ASP A 180 11.12 11.18 16.69
C ASP A 180 9.72 10.56 16.45
N HIS A 181 9.48 10.03 15.24
CA HIS A 181 8.25 9.33 14.90
C HIS A 181 7.95 8.18 15.88
N ALA A 182 6.69 8.09 16.31
CA ALA A 182 6.20 7.15 17.32
C ALA A 182 6.93 7.18 18.68
N LYS A 183 7.61 8.28 19.03
CA LYS A 183 8.37 8.41 20.30
C LYS A 183 7.88 9.53 21.19
N LEU A 184 7.03 10.43 20.71
CA LEU A 184 6.64 11.65 21.42
C LEU A 184 5.55 11.43 22.47
N TRP A 185 5.61 12.23 23.54
CA TRP A 185 4.64 12.20 24.63
C TRP A 185 4.07 13.59 24.95
N VAL A 186 2.75 13.66 25.12
CA VAL A 186 1.99 14.84 25.53
C VAL A 186 1.45 14.67 26.95
N GLY A 187 1.16 13.45 27.39
CA GLY A 187 0.58 13.17 28.69
C GLY A 187 -0.95 13.22 28.69
N ARG A 188 -1.55 12.04 28.89
CA ARG A 188 -3.01 11.86 29.02
C ARG A 188 -3.67 12.71 30.10
N ARG A 189 -3.16 12.71 31.35
CA ARG A 189 -3.81 13.41 32.48
C ARG A 189 -3.82 14.94 32.32
N PRO A 190 -2.73 15.59 31.89
CA PRO A 190 -2.77 17.01 31.49
C PRO A 190 -3.82 17.30 30.44
N LEU A 191 -3.90 16.48 29.38
CA LEU A 191 -4.86 16.65 28.30
C LEU A 191 -6.32 16.48 28.78
N GLU A 192 -6.63 15.45 29.56
CA GLU A 192 -7.96 15.24 30.15
C GLU A 192 -8.40 16.40 31.05
N ARG A 193 -7.47 17.01 31.79
CA ARG A 193 -7.76 18.20 32.59
C ARG A 193 -8.04 19.40 31.68
N ALA A 194 -7.18 19.65 30.70
CA ALA A 194 -7.32 20.78 29.80
C ALA A 194 -8.61 20.69 28.96
N LEU A 195 -8.98 19.50 28.48
CA LEU A 195 -10.25 19.30 27.76
C LEU A 195 -11.47 19.52 28.64
N ARG A 196 -11.42 19.13 29.93
CA ARG A 196 -12.49 19.45 30.89
C ARG A 196 -12.62 20.95 31.11
N ASP A 197 -11.49 21.65 31.25
CA ASP A 197 -11.47 23.11 31.40
C ASP A 197 -12.02 23.79 30.14
N LEU A 198 -11.65 23.30 28.93
CA LEU A 198 -12.17 23.78 27.64
C LEU A 198 -13.66 23.56 27.47
N GLN A 199 -14.18 22.40 27.86
CA GLN A 199 -15.62 22.12 27.84
C GLN A 199 -16.39 23.02 28.81
N ALA A 200 -15.80 23.38 29.95
CA ALA A 200 -16.42 24.24 30.95
C ALA A 200 -16.54 25.71 30.52
N LEU A 201 -15.75 26.17 29.53
CA LEU A 201 -15.80 27.55 29.03
C LEU A 201 -17.10 27.89 28.26
N GLY A 202 -17.81 26.88 27.77
CA GLY A 202 -19.01 27.05 26.95
C GLY A 202 -18.72 27.78 25.63
N ALA A 203 -17.61 27.43 24.98
CA ALA A 203 -17.23 27.94 23.66
C ALA A 203 -18.16 27.42 22.55
N ASP A 204 -18.39 28.24 21.54
CA ASP A 204 -19.16 27.89 20.34
C ASP A 204 -18.32 27.03 19.38
N VAL A 205 -17.01 27.26 19.33
CA VAL A 205 -16.02 26.48 18.56
C VAL A 205 -14.82 26.20 19.45
N ARG A 206 -14.39 24.93 19.52
CA ARG A 206 -13.24 24.49 20.31
C ARG A 206 -12.10 24.05 19.40
N VAL A 207 -10.95 24.72 19.52
CA VAL A 207 -9.75 24.49 18.70
C VAL A 207 -8.62 23.98 19.57
N ALA A 208 -7.96 22.90 19.17
CA ALA A 208 -6.68 22.46 19.72
C ALA A 208 -5.53 22.77 18.76
N LEU A 209 -4.40 23.24 19.27
CA LEU A 209 -3.17 23.47 18.53
C LEU A 209 -2.16 22.39 18.92
N ILE A 210 -1.64 21.65 17.95
CA ILE A 210 -0.57 20.66 18.16
C ILE A 210 0.36 20.68 16.96
N HIS A 211 1.68 20.64 17.14
CA HIS A 211 2.59 20.75 16.00
C HIS A 211 2.67 19.44 15.20
N HIS A 212 2.96 18.33 15.89
CA HIS A 212 3.20 17.04 15.24
C HIS A 212 1.89 16.30 14.88
N PRO A 213 1.93 15.46 13.83
CA PRO A 213 0.91 14.46 13.56
C PRO A 213 0.68 13.52 14.76
N LEU A 214 -0.53 12.98 14.94
CA LEU A 214 -0.82 12.12 16.09
C LEU A 214 -0.06 10.78 16.03
N ASP A 215 0.32 10.34 14.85
CA ASP A 215 1.19 9.19 14.57
C ASP A 215 2.62 9.36 15.09
N TRP A 216 3.09 10.60 15.29
CA TRP A 216 4.39 10.84 15.94
C TRP A 216 4.37 10.58 17.46
N LEU A 217 3.17 10.49 18.06
CA LEU A 217 3.03 10.09 19.46
C LEU A 217 3.33 8.61 19.64
N ALA A 218 3.91 8.25 20.79
CA ALA A 218 4.18 6.88 21.17
C ALA A 218 2.90 6.01 21.16
N ASP A 219 3.06 4.73 20.80
CA ASP A 219 1.92 3.79 20.64
C ASP A 219 1.04 3.69 21.88
N GLY A 220 1.62 3.80 23.08
CA GLY A 220 0.90 3.80 24.36
C GLY A 220 0.01 5.03 24.60
N GLU A 221 0.19 6.10 23.84
CA GLU A 221 -0.51 7.38 24.00
C GLU A 221 -1.40 7.76 22.80
N ARG A 222 -0.97 7.40 21.57
CA ARG A 222 -1.63 7.76 20.30
C ARG A 222 -3.15 7.56 20.30
N ALA A 223 -3.61 6.34 20.61
CA ALA A 223 -5.03 6.02 20.60
C ALA A 223 -5.85 6.82 21.63
N ASN A 224 -5.25 7.10 22.79
CA ASN A 224 -5.91 7.84 23.87
C ASN A 224 -6.03 9.33 23.53
N VAL A 225 -4.95 9.95 23.05
CA VAL A 225 -4.95 11.37 22.65
C VAL A 225 -5.92 11.59 21.49
N ARG A 226 -5.91 10.70 20.49
CA ARG A 226 -6.86 10.75 19.36
C ARG A 226 -8.31 10.71 19.84
N SER A 227 -8.65 9.77 20.73
CA SER A 227 -10.00 9.66 21.29
C SER A 227 -10.39 10.89 22.10
N LEU A 228 -9.51 11.38 22.96
CA LEU A 228 -9.76 12.53 23.81
C LEU A 228 -9.97 13.82 23.00
N LEU A 229 -9.18 14.03 21.95
CA LEU A 229 -9.36 15.16 21.04
C LEU A 229 -10.69 15.04 20.26
N ALA A 230 -11.00 13.87 19.72
CA ALA A 230 -12.24 13.66 18.97
C ALA A 230 -13.51 13.92 19.82
N ASP A 231 -13.48 13.61 21.11
CA ASP A 231 -14.60 13.90 22.04
C ASP A 231 -14.60 15.35 22.55
N GLY A 232 -13.42 15.95 22.62
CA GLY A 232 -13.16 17.18 23.38
C GLY A 232 -13.16 18.46 22.56
N VAL A 233 -12.78 18.40 21.28
CA VAL A 233 -12.58 19.57 20.40
C VAL A 233 -13.29 19.41 19.06
N ASP A 234 -13.53 20.53 18.39
CA ASP A 234 -14.19 20.55 17.08
C ASP A 234 -13.17 20.61 15.93
N VAL A 235 -12.02 21.27 16.17
CA VAL A 235 -10.95 21.47 15.19
C VAL A 235 -9.58 21.25 15.83
N VAL A 236 -8.67 20.58 15.12
CA VAL A 236 -7.23 20.50 15.46
C VAL A 236 -6.43 21.22 14.37
N LEU A 237 -5.65 22.22 14.76
CA LEU A 237 -4.70 22.91 13.88
C LEU A 237 -3.30 22.36 14.11
N ARG A 238 -2.60 21.99 13.04
CA ARG A 238 -1.23 21.46 13.10
C ARG A 238 -0.32 21.88 11.95
N GLY A 239 0.97 21.58 12.09
CA GLY A 239 2.03 21.86 11.13
C GLY A 239 2.82 20.60 10.73
N HIS A 240 4.14 20.75 10.62
CA HIS A 240 5.14 19.69 10.50
C HIS A 240 5.24 18.99 9.13
N LEU A 241 4.11 18.79 8.43
CA LEU A 241 4.10 18.11 7.12
C LEU A 241 4.56 19.00 5.95
N HIS A 242 4.82 20.29 6.19
CA HIS A 242 5.20 21.29 5.18
C HIS A 242 4.20 21.50 4.01
N GLU A 243 3.10 20.75 3.96
CA GLU A 243 2.01 20.86 3.00
C GLU A 243 0.69 21.27 3.65
N THR A 244 -0.21 21.84 2.84
CA THR A 244 -1.55 22.25 3.29
C THR A 244 -2.54 21.12 3.08
N ASP A 245 -3.21 20.67 4.14
CA ASP A 245 -4.18 19.56 4.07
C ASP A 245 -5.38 19.77 5.02
N VAL A 246 -6.51 19.13 4.69
CA VAL A 246 -7.78 19.19 5.43
C VAL A 246 -8.34 17.78 5.60
N GLU A 247 -8.19 17.20 6.79
CA GLU A 247 -8.64 15.84 7.11
C GLU A 247 -9.89 15.88 8.01
N GLN A 248 -10.98 15.23 7.58
CA GLN A 248 -12.18 15.05 8.41
C GLN A 248 -12.22 13.65 9.01
N VAL A 249 -12.16 13.58 10.35
CA VAL A 249 -12.23 12.33 11.11
C VAL A 249 -13.63 12.19 11.70
N THR A 250 -14.41 11.22 11.23
CA THR A 250 -15.75 10.93 11.75
C THR A 250 -15.69 9.79 12.77
N SER A 251 -16.16 10.01 13.99
CA SER A 251 -16.32 8.97 15.02
C SER A 251 -17.80 8.74 15.38
N PRO A 252 -18.15 7.60 16.00
CA PRO A 252 -19.52 7.34 16.49
C PRO A 252 -20.02 8.36 17.53
N GLN A 253 -19.12 9.09 18.20
CA GLN A 253 -19.43 10.10 19.21
C GLN A 253 -19.37 11.55 18.68
N GLY A 254 -18.80 11.81 17.49
CA GLY A 254 -18.66 13.14 16.90
C GLY A 254 -17.62 13.24 15.76
N GLY A 255 -17.68 14.30 14.95
CA GLY A 255 -16.72 14.59 13.88
C GLY A 255 -15.69 15.64 14.29
N LEU A 256 -14.41 15.36 14.03
CA LEU A 256 -13.24 16.21 14.28
C LEU A 256 -12.64 16.64 12.94
N VAL A 257 -12.28 17.92 12.80
CA VAL A 257 -11.59 18.42 11.60
C VAL A 257 -10.14 18.72 11.92
N HIS A 258 -9.20 18.09 11.22
CA HIS A 258 -7.78 18.43 11.24
C HIS A 258 -7.47 19.38 10.09
N LEU A 259 -6.81 20.50 10.40
CA LEU A 259 -6.31 21.45 9.41
C LEU A 259 -4.80 21.54 9.56
N VAL A 260 -4.08 21.21 8.48
CA VAL A 260 -2.62 21.18 8.42
C VAL A 260 -2.15 22.38 7.62
N ALA A 261 -1.43 23.31 8.25
CA ALA A 261 -0.81 24.40 7.53
C ALA A 261 0.54 23.95 6.97
N GLY A 262 0.77 24.21 5.68
CA GLY A 262 2.08 24.01 5.07
C GLY A 262 3.12 25.02 5.57
N ALA A 263 4.35 24.89 5.10
CA ALA A 263 5.45 25.71 5.60
C ALA A 263 5.33 27.17 5.15
N ALA A 264 5.26 28.08 6.11
CA ALA A 264 5.22 29.52 5.86
C ALA A 264 6.57 30.01 5.31
N TYR A 265 7.67 29.40 5.74
CA TYR A 265 8.98 29.59 5.13
C TYR A 265 9.90 28.39 5.34
N GLN A 266 10.35 27.80 4.24
CA GLN A 266 11.44 26.81 4.22
C GLN A 266 12.63 27.31 3.39
N THR A 267 12.39 27.61 2.12
CA THR A 267 13.30 28.35 1.24
C THR A 267 12.48 29.15 0.23
N ARG A 268 13.11 30.08 -0.49
CA ARG A 268 12.44 30.86 -1.55
C ARG A 268 11.87 30.01 -2.69
N ARG A 269 12.49 28.85 -2.98
CA ARG A 269 12.06 27.92 -4.04
C ARG A 269 11.09 26.84 -3.56
N TRP A 270 10.89 26.74 -2.25
CA TRP A 270 9.92 25.82 -1.66
C TRP A 270 8.48 26.32 -1.93
N PRO A 271 7.49 25.42 -2.11
CA PRO A 271 6.09 25.80 -2.17
C PRO A 271 5.60 26.26 -0.78
N ASN A 272 5.92 27.49 -0.40
CA ASN A 272 5.52 28.06 0.90
C ASN A 272 4.01 28.32 0.91
N ARG A 273 3.31 27.89 1.97
CA ARG A 273 1.84 27.86 2.05
C ARG A 273 1.30 28.30 3.42
N ALA A 274 0.03 28.68 3.41
CA ALA A 274 -0.74 29.15 4.56
C ALA A 274 -2.24 29.05 4.25
N MET A 275 -3.12 29.26 5.23
CA MET A 275 -4.56 29.27 4.97
C MET A 275 -5.34 30.26 5.83
N TYR A 276 -6.42 30.79 5.24
CA TYR A 276 -7.50 31.42 5.98
C TYR A 276 -8.60 30.40 6.23
N VAL A 277 -9.24 30.47 7.39
CA VAL A 277 -10.38 29.62 7.70
C VAL A 277 -11.47 30.46 8.32
N THR A 278 -12.69 30.35 7.79
CA THR A 278 -13.86 31.08 8.27
C THR A 278 -14.89 30.10 8.84
N ALA A 279 -15.11 30.15 10.15
CA ALA A 279 -16.19 29.43 10.81
C ALA A 279 -17.50 30.22 10.75
N GLU A 280 -18.49 29.70 10.03
CA GLU A 280 -19.82 30.29 9.90
C GLU A 280 -20.89 29.20 9.82
N ASN A 281 -22.02 29.37 10.53
CA ASN A 281 -23.23 28.54 10.44
C ASN A 281 -22.98 27.02 10.60
N GLY A 282 -22.07 26.62 11.49
CA GLY A 282 -21.74 25.21 11.68
C GLY A 282 -20.93 24.62 10.51
N SER A 283 -20.09 25.42 9.88
CA SER A 283 -19.13 24.96 8.84
C SER A 283 -17.87 25.83 8.86
N LEU A 284 -16.77 25.27 8.35
CA LEU A 284 -15.52 25.95 8.07
C LEU A 284 -15.40 26.15 6.56
N GLU A 285 -15.16 27.37 6.11
CA GLU A 285 -14.66 27.68 4.77
C GLU A 285 -13.15 27.83 4.83
N VAL A 286 -12.40 26.97 4.14
CA VAL A 286 -10.94 26.98 4.07
C VAL A 286 -10.52 27.64 2.76
N PHE A 287 -9.70 28.69 2.87
CA PHE A 287 -9.15 29.45 1.75
C PHE A 287 -7.61 29.40 1.80
N PRO A 288 -6.98 28.50 1.04
CA PRO A 288 -5.55 28.29 1.03
C PRO A 288 -4.82 29.37 0.21
N ILE A 289 -3.60 29.72 0.62
CA ILE A 289 -2.72 30.66 -0.07
C ILE A 289 -1.30 30.10 -0.18
N ARG A 290 -0.60 30.46 -1.26
CA ARG A 290 0.78 30.05 -1.55
C ARG A 290 1.64 31.21 -2.00
N PHE A 291 2.95 31.08 -1.82
CA PHE A 291 3.95 32.01 -2.33
C PHE A 291 4.28 31.75 -3.81
N GLU A 292 4.33 32.82 -4.59
CA GLU A 292 4.82 32.83 -5.97
C GLU A 292 5.90 33.91 -6.13
N ASP A 293 7.03 33.55 -6.73
CA ASP A 293 8.19 34.44 -6.86
C ASP A 293 8.20 35.23 -8.20
N SER A 294 7.42 34.79 -9.19
CA SER A 294 7.38 35.36 -10.54
C SER A 294 5.93 35.68 -10.96
N PRO A 295 5.63 36.86 -11.53
CA PRO A 295 6.56 37.92 -11.96
C PRO A 295 7.05 38.84 -10.82
N ARG A 296 6.56 38.68 -9.60
CA ARG A 296 7.04 39.34 -8.38
C ARG A 296 6.70 38.49 -7.15
N PRO A 297 7.47 38.57 -6.05
CA PRO A 297 7.17 37.90 -4.79
C PRO A 297 5.79 38.30 -4.25
N VAL A 298 4.85 37.35 -4.21
CA VAL A 298 3.47 37.57 -3.76
C VAL A 298 2.91 36.28 -3.18
N TRP A 299 2.08 36.41 -2.13
CA TRP A 299 1.20 35.32 -1.72
C TRP A 299 -0.16 35.49 -2.39
N THR A 300 -0.61 34.44 -3.06
CA THR A 300 -1.85 34.38 -3.85
C THR A 300 -2.66 33.14 -3.47
N VAL A 301 -3.88 33.01 -4.00
CA VAL A 301 -4.71 31.82 -3.80
C VAL A 301 -3.98 30.56 -4.27
N ASP A 302 -4.12 29.49 -3.50
CA ASP A 302 -3.52 28.20 -3.81
C ASP A 302 -4.57 27.24 -4.40
N PRO A 303 -4.57 27.02 -5.72
CA PRO A 303 -5.58 26.18 -6.36
C PRO A 303 -5.39 24.68 -6.06
N SER A 304 -4.26 24.25 -5.50
CA SER A 304 -3.94 22.83 -5.38
C SER A 304 -4.71 22.09 -4.28
N VAL A 305 -5.27 22.80 -3.30
CA VAL A 305 -6.03 22.17 -2.20
C VAL A 305 -7.51 21.95 -2.58
N PHE A 306 -8.09 22.83 -3.39
CA PHE A 306 -9.47 22.74 -3.86
C PHE A 306 -9.57 23.11 -5.36
N PRO A 307 -8.96 22.32 -6.27
CA PRO A 307 -8.81 22.69 -7.68
C PRO A 307 -10.13 22.85 -8.43
N ASP A 308 -11.17 22.12 -8.01
CA ASP A 308 -12.49 22.12 -8.65
C ASP A 308 -13.45 23.19 -8.10
N ALA A 309 -13.07 23.89 -7.02
CA ALA A 309 -13.90 24.92 -6.42
C ALA A 309 -13.76 26.26 -7.19
N PRO A 310 -14.86 26.97 -7.51
CA PRO A 310 -14.83 28.18 -8.36
C PRO A 310 -13.95 29.32 -7.84
N ASP A 311 -13.73 29.38 -6.53
CA ASP A 311 -12.87 30.35 -5.84
C ASP A 311 -11.71 29.68 -5.07
N TYR A 312 -11.46 28.40 -5.36
CA TYR A 312 -10.48 27.54 -4.71
C TYR A 312 -10.63 27.49 -3.17
N SER A 313 -11.86 27.69 -2.67
CA SER A 313 -12.22 27.51 -1.26
C SER A 313 -13.01 26.22 -1.04
N GLY A 314 -12.75 25.55 0.08
CA GLY A 314 -13.43 24.32 0.46
C GLY A 314 -14.31 24.51 1.68
N ARG A 315 -15.50 23.90 1.71
CA ARG A 315 -16.41 24.01 2.86
C ARG A 315 -16.54 22.69 3.60
N VAL A 316 -16.22 22.69 4.89
CA VAL A 316 -16.24 21.51 5.77
C VAL A 316 -17.29 21.71 6.87
N PRO A 317 -18.26 20.81 7.07
CA PRO A 317 -19.26 20.97 8.12
C PRO A 317 -18.64 20.78 9.52
N LEU A 318 -18.97 21.70 10.44
CA LEU A 318 -18.83 21.56 11.88
C LEU A 318 -20.14 21.04 12.46
N ARG A 319 -20.12 20.46 13.65
CA ARG A 319 -21.32 20.03 14.36
C ARG A 319 -22.37 21.17 14.45
N GLY A 320 -23.62 20.93 14.08
CA GLY A 320 -24.74 21.86 14.33
C GLY A 320 -25.24 21.77 15.79
N PRO A 321 -25.83 22.85 16.35
CA PRO A 321 -26.45 22.79 17.67
C PRO A 321 -27.61 21.81 17.63
N ALA A 322 -27.65 20.90 18.62
CA ALA A 322 -28.69 19.89 18.76
C ALA A 322 -30.08 20.54 18.80
N THR A 323 -30.82 20.47 17.70
CA THR A 323 -32.27 20.66 17.70
C THR A 323 -32.89 19.29 17.83
N ALA A 324 -33.46 19.07 19.01
CA ALA A 324 -34.27 17.92 19.34
C ALA A 324 -35.50 17.89 18.42
N GLU A 325 -35.62 16.85 17.59
CA GLU A 325 -36.89 16.15 17.25
C GLU A 325 -36.68 15.19 16.05
N VAL A 326 -36.08 14.02 16.31
CA VAL A 326 -36.57 12.72 15.80
C VAL A 326 -36.43 11.70 16.93
N THR A 327 -37.42 11.74 17.81
CA THR A 327 -38.02 10.66 18.62
C THR A 327 -37.21 9.38 18.87
N ALA A 328 -36.55 9.36 20.04
CA ALA A 328 -36.71 8.36 21.10
C ALA A 328 -37.19 6.94 20.69
N ALA A 329 -36.28 6.09 20.21
CA ALA A 329 -36.43 4.63 20.29
C ALA A 329 -35.09 3.87 20.18
N ALA A 330 -34.03 4.27 20.89
CA ALA A 330 -32.87 3.39 21.15
C ALA A 330 -31.89 4.04 22.14
N ALA A 331 -32.30 4.25 23.39
CA ALA A 331 -31.38 4.65 24.46
C ALA A 331 -31.68 3.85 25.73
N SER A 332 -31.37 2.55 25.70
CA SER A 332 -31.10 1.76 26.91
C SER A 332 -30.29 0.51 26.59
N SER A 333 -28.98 0.66 26.42
CA SER A 333 -28.00 -0.36 26.83
C SER A 333 -26.61 0.24 26.72
N THR A 334 -25.95 0.41 27.86
CA THR A 334 -24.49 0.52 27.94
C THR A 334 -23.86 -0.65 27.18
N PRO A 335 -22.93 -0.44 26.22
CA PRO A 335 -22.22 -1.55 25.62
C PRO A 335 -21.22 -2.09 26.65
N ASP A 336 -21.53 -3.30 27.10
CA ASP A 336 -20.57 -4.28 27.62
C ASP A 336 -19.39 -4.38 26.62
N PRO A 337 -18.11 -4.54 27.04
CA PRO A 337 -16.96 -4.67 26.15
C PRO A 337 -16.99 -5.90 25.20
N SER A 338 -18.12 -6.62 25.12
CA SER A 338 -18.29 -7.87 24.38
C SER A 338 -18.97 -7.73 23.00
N THR A 339 -19.13 -6.52 22.43
CA THR A 339 -19.81 -6.37 21.13
C THR A 339 -19.16 -5.35 20.19
N ALA A 340 -17.89 -5.56 19.81
CA ALA A 340 -17.48 -5.16 18.46
C ALA A 340 -18.20 -6.11 17.49
N ALA A 341 -18.97 -5.60 16.53
CA ALA A 341 -19.61 -6.45 15.52
C ALA A 341 -18.51 -7.25 14.79
N PHE A 342 -18.66 -8.57 14.78
CA PHE A 342 -17.72 -9.46 14.10
C PHE A 342 -17.55 -9.06 12.64
N ARG A 343 -16.32 -8.74 12.22
CA ARG A 343 -16.01 -8.24 10.88
C ARG A 343 -15.95 -9.40 9.89
N SER A 344 -16.87 -9.44 8.92
CA SER A 344 -16.89 -10.49 7.91
C SER A 344 -17.72 -10.11 6.69
N ASN A 345 -17.25 -10.52 5.52
CA ASN A 345 -17.99 -10.51 4.26
C ASN A 345 -18.46 -11.92 3.84
N VAL A 346 -18.36 -12.92 4.74
CA VAL A 346 -18.83 -14.29 4.47
C VAL A 346 -20.37 -14.29 4.47
N PRO A 347 -21.03 -14.64 3.35
CA PRO A 347 -22.49 -14.57 3.24
C PRO A 347 -23.23 -15.42 4.26
N SER A 348 -24.44 -14.99 4.65
CA SER A 348 -25.31 -15.79 5.53
C SER A 348 -25.87 -17.01 4.78
N ARG A 349 -26.27 -18.05 5.53
CA ARG A 349 -26.89 -19.27 4.98
C ARG A 349 -28.42 -19.14 4.81
N ARG A 350 -29.01 -18.01 5.21
CA ARG A 350 -30.47 -17.76 5.23
C ARG A 350 -31.33 -18.89 5.83
N GLY A 351 -30.78 -19.64 6.81
CA GLY A 351 -31.50 -20.72 7.50
C GLY A 351 -31.57 -22.06 6.76
N LEU A 352 -30.89 -22.21 5.62
CA LEU A 352 -30.79 -23.49 4.90
C LEU A 352 -29.95 -24.50 5.71
N ALA A 353 -30.24 -25.81 5.63
CA ALA A 353 -29.49 -26.82 6.40
C ALA A 353 -28.13 -27.16 5.76
N PHE A 354 -27.09 -27.38 6.58
CA PHE A 354 -25.82 -28.01 6.17
C PHE A 354 -25.87 -29.51 6.42
N VAL A 355 -25.66 -30.31 5.39
CA VAL A 355 -25.91 -31.76 5.42
C VAL A 355 -24.68 -32.53 4.94
N GLY A 356 -24.33 -33.60 5.65
CA GLY A 356 -23.39 -34.63 5.16
C GLY A 356 -21.90 -34.32 5.19
N ARG A 357 -21.47 -33.20 5.81
CA ARG A 357 -20.09 -32.68 5.71
C ARG A 357 -19.40 -32.42 7.06
N LYS A 358 -19.89 -33.05 8.13
CA LYS A 358 -19.31 -32.89 9.48
C LYS A 358 -17.86 -33.43 9.56
N PRO A 359 -17.54 -34.62 9.02
CA PRO A 359 -16.17 -35.14 9.08
C PRO A 359 -15.16 -34.22 8.40
N GLU A 360 -15.51 -33.63 7.25
CA GLU A 360 -14.63 -32.71 6.53
C GLU A 360 -14.43 -31.39 7.27
N LEU A 361 -15.46 -30.86 7.96
CA LEU A 361 -15.32 -29.69 8.82
C LEU A 361 -14.39 -29.94 10.01
N GLU A 362 -14.52 -31.11 10.66
CA GLU A 362 -13.67 -31.50 11.80
C GLU A 362 -12.22 -31.70 11.36
N GLU A 363 -12.00 -32.30 10.18
CA GLU A 363 -10.68 -32.49 9.60
C GLU A 363 -10.02 -31.15 9.20
N LEU A 364 -10.80 -30.22 8.64
CA LEU A 364 -10.34 -28.86 8.34
C LEU A 364 -9.92 -28.11 9.62
N ALA A 365 -10.69 -28.22 10.71
CA ALA A 365 -10.35 -27.65 12.01
C ALA A 365 -9.03 -28.21 12.55
N ARG A 366 -8.89 -29.54 12.52
CA ARG A 366 -7.72 -30.26 13.01
C ARG A 366 -6.44 -29.83 12.30
N ARG A 367 -6.49 -29.67 10.97
CA ARG A 367 -5.31 -29.26 10.17
C ARG A 367 -4.85 -27.86 10.55
N LEU A 368 -5.80 -26.93 10.69
CA LEU A 368 -5.52 -25.55 11.11
C LEU A 368 -5.07 -25.41 12.58
N ASP A 369 -5.17 -26.45 13.42
CA ASP A 369 -4.79 -26.42 14.84
C ASP A 369 -3.37 -26.96 15.13
N THR A 370 -2.65 -27.44 14.12
CA THR A 370 -1.39 -28.15 14.34
C THR A 370 -0.24 -27.18 14.65
N ALA A 371 0.25 -27.15 15.90
CA ALA A 371 1.34 -26.26 16.32
C ALA A 371 2.63 -26.52 15.52
N GLY A 372 3.11 -25.51 14.79
CA GLY A 372 4.31 -25.60 13.94
C GLY A 372 4.06 -26.13 12.52
N ALA A 373 2.82 -26.41 12.11
CA ALA A 373 2.49 -26.83 10.76
C ALA A 373 1.45 -25.90 10.11
N GLU A 374 1.80 -25.42 8.91
CA GLU A 374 0.94 -24.99 7.80
C GLU A 374 -0.32 -24.18 8.17
N ARG A 375 -0.21 -22.85 8.05
CA ARG A 375 -1.33 -21.89 8.18
C ARG A 375 -2.28 -21.89 6.98
N VAL A 376 -2.04 -22.75 5.98
CA VAL A 376 -2.74 -22.79 4.70
C VAL A 376 -3.31 -24.19 4.46
N VAL A 377 -4.62 -24.28 4.21
CA VAL A 377 -5.29 -25.54 3.82
C VAL A 377 -5.95 -25.37 2.47
N VAL A 378 -5.61 -26.25 1.52
CA VAL A 378 -6.22 -26.33 0.19
C VAL A 378 -7.36 -27.34 0.21
N VAL A 379 -8.57 -26.88 -0.09
CA VAL A 379 -9.78 -27.68 -0.26
C VAL A 379 -10.00 -27.93 -1.74
N SER A 380 -9.79 -29.17 -2.20
CA SER A 380 -9.86 -29.55 -3.61
C SER A 380 -10.93 -30.61 -3.91
N GLY A 381 -11.40 -30.66 -5.16
CA GLY A 381 -12.47 -31.56 -5.59
C GLY A 381 -13.20 -31.08 -6.86
N ALA A 382 -14.13 -31.89 -7.36
CA ALA A 382 -14.84 -31.62 -8.61
C ALA A 382 -15.65 -30.29 -8.59
N PRO A 383 -15.93 -29.67 -9.76
CA PRO A 383 -16.84 -28.52 -9.86
C PRO A 383 -18.22 -28.84 -9.27
N GLY A 384 -18.79 -27.92 -8.50
CA GLY A 384 -20.15 -28.07 -7.94
C GLY A 384 -20.29 -29.00 -6.73
N VAL A 385 -19.20 -29.59 -6.23
CA VAL A 385 -19.21 -30.55 -5.09
C VAL A 385 -19.47 -29.90 -3.72
N GLY A 386 -19.29 -28.58 -3.61
CA GLY A 386 -19.56 -27.80 -2.39
C GLY A 386 -18.33 -27.29 -1.61
N LYS A 387 -17.15 -27.17 -2.23
CA LYS A 387 -15.91 -26.70 -1.60
C LYS A 387 -16.05 -25.31 -0.96
N SER A 388 -16.53 -24.33 -1.72
CA SER A 388 -16.72 -22.95 -1.27
C SER A 388 -17.70 -22.88 -0.09
N GLU A 389 -18.76 -23.69 -0.12
CA GLU A 389 -19.73 -23.73 0.98
C GLU A 389 -19.16 -24.42 2.23
N LEU A 390 -18.29 -25.42 2.09
CA LEU A 390 -17.56 -26.02 3.22
C LEU A 390 -16.67 -24.98 3.91
N ALA A 391 -15.90 -24.19 3.14
CA ALA A 391 -15.05 -23.13 3.68
C ALA A 391 -15.86 -22.00 4.36
N ARG A 392 -16.96 -21.55 3.73
CA ARG A 392 -17.88 -20.56 4.31
C ARG A 392 -18.52 -21.07 5.60
N GLU A 393 -18.95 -22.34 5.63
CA GLU A 393 -19.53 -22.94 6.84
C GLU A 393 -18.51 -23.05 7.98
N PHE A 394 -17.25 -23.37 7.66
CA PHE A 394 -16.16 -23.33 8.64
C PHE A 394 -16.01 -21.93 9.26
N ALA A 395 -15.94 -20.89 8.44
CA ALA A 395 -15.87 -19.51 8.92
C ALA A 395 -17.08 -19.11 9.80
N ARG A 396 -18.31 -19.53 9.42
CA ARG A 396 -19.53 -19.25 10.20
C ARG A 396 -19.53 -19.95 11.55
N THR A 397 -19.06 -21.19 11.61
CA THR A 397 -19.07 -22.02 12.84
C THR A 397 -17.91 -21.70 13.78
N HIS A 398 -16.79 -21.18 13.26
CA HIS A 398 -15.57 -20.91 14.02
C HIS A 398 -15.30 -19.41 14.22
N ARG A 399 -16.32 -18.53 14.13
CA ARG A 399 -16.16 -17.07 14.31
C ARG A 399 -15.41 -16.68 15.59
N GLN A 400 -15.62 -17.41 16.68
CA GLN A 400 -14.96 -17.14 17.97
C GLN A 400 -13.44 -17.36 17.93
N ARG A 401 -12.93 -18.17 17.00
CA ARG A 401 -11.49 -18.43 16.81
C ARG A 401 -10.77 -17.25 16.16
N TYR A 402 -11.52 -16.38 15.45
CA TYR A 402 -10.97 -15.34 14.59
C TYR A 402 -11.52 -13.96 14.96
N PRO A 403 -11.14 -13.38 16.11
CA PRO A 403 -11.64 -12.07 16.54
C PRO A 403 -11.25 -10.92 15.60
N GLY A 404 -10.21 -11.10 14.77
CA GLY A 404 -9.83 -10.17 13.69
C GLY A 404 -10.78 -10.20 12.48
N GLY A 405 -11.62 -11.23 12.38
CA GLY A 405 -12.63 -11.39 11.33
C GLY A 405 -12.40 -12.60 10.43
N THR A 406 -13.40 -12.88 9.59
CA THR A 406 -13.33 -13.92 8.55
C THR A 406 -13.67 -13.31 7.19
N PHE A 407 -12.75 -13.39 6.24
CA PHE A 407 -12.84 -12.70 4.95
C PHE A 407 -12.81 -13.68 3.80
N PHE A 408 -13.75 -13.53 2.87
CA PHE A 408 -13.88 -14.26 1.62
C PHE A 408 -13.31 -13.39 0.49
N ILE A 409 -12.35 -13.93 -0.26
CA ILE A 409 -11.57 -13.25 -1.29
C ILE A 409 -11.78 -14.04 -2.59
N ASP A 410 -12.30 -13.39 -3.62
CA ASP A 410 -12.37 -13.95 -4.97
C ASP A 410 -10.97 -13.99 -5.58
N ALA A 411 -10.50 -15.20 -5.85
CA ALA A 411 -9.21 -15.46 -6.47
C ALA A 411 -9.37 -16.07 -7.87
N THR A 412 -10.49 -15.78 -8.54
CA THR A 412 -10.69 -16.12 -9.94
C THR A 412 -9.73 -15.29 -10.80
N GLY A 413 -8.84 -15.96 -11.55
CA GLY A 413 -7.81 -15.27 -12.33
C GLY A 413 -6.86 -14.48 -11.41
N GLU A 414 -6.62 -13.21 -11.74
CA GLU A 414 -5.73 -12.32 -10.98
C GLU A 414 -6.50 -11.37 -10.04
N ALA A 415 -7.77 -11.65 -9.71
CA ALA A 415 -8.65 -10.70 -8.98
C ALA A 415 -8.35 -10.54 -7.47
N ALA A 416 -7.54 -11.42 -6.89
CA ALA A 416 -7.27 -11.46 -5.44
C ALA A 416 -6.75 -10.14 -4.84
N PRO A 417 -5.81 -9.39 -5.48
CA PRO A 417 -5.34 -8.10 -4.97
C PRO A 417 -6.48 -7.09 -4.78
N VAL A 418 -7.32 -6.92 -5.81
CA VAL A 418 -8.43 -5.96 -5.79
C VAL A 418 -9.47 -6.33 -4.74
N ASP A 419 -9.75 -7.63 -4.54
CA ASP A 419 -10.67 -8.02 -3.48
C ASP A 419 -10.06 -7.87 -2.08
N LEU A 420 -8.76 -8.09 -1.93
CA LEU A 420 -8.06 -7.87 -0.67
C LEU A 420 -8.07 -6.38 -0.26
N THR A 421 -7.82 -5.45 -1.19
CA THR A 421 -7.93 -4.01 -0.92
C THR A 421 -9.35 -3.62 -0.56
N ARG A 422 -10.34 -4.17 -1.25
CA ARG A 422 -11.76 -3.98 -0.93
C ARG A 422 -12.11 -4.48 0.47
N VAL A 423 -11.59 -5.64 0.88
CA VAL A 423 -11.76 -6.15 2.25
C VAL A 423 -11.18 -5.17 3.25
N ALA A 424 -10.01 -4.61 2.97
CA ALA A 424 -9.37 -3.63 3.83
C ALA A 424 -10.21 -2.35 3.99
N VAL A 425 -10.73 -1.80 2.90
CA VAL A 425 -11.57 -0.59 2.93
C VAL A 425 -12.90 -0.86 3.64
N ASN A 426 -13.64 -1.89 3.20
CA ASN A 426 -15.03 -2.09 3.62
C ASN A 426 -15.16 -2.75 5.00
N HIS A 427 -14.19 -3.57 5.40
CA HIS A 427 -14.30 -4.38 6.61
C HIS A 427 -13.21 -4.13 7.64
N LEU A 428 -12.01 -3.72 7.22
CA LEU A 428 -10.93 -3.38 8.16
C LEU A 428 -10.89 -1.88 8.49
N GLY A 429 -11.51 -1.03 7.66
CA GLY A 429 -11.53 0.42 7.81
C GLY A 429 -10.23 1.09 7.41
N VAL A 430 -9.45 0.46 6.53
CA VAL A 430 -8.21 1.01 5.97
C VAL A 430 -8.56 2.08 4.95
N ARG A 431 -7.90 3.23 5.03
CA ARG A 431 -7.94 4.26 3.99
C ARG A 431 -6.58 4.32 3.34
N PHE A 432 -6.55 4.10 2.03
CA PHE A 432 -5.33 4.21 1.25
C PHE A 432 -5.08 5.68 0.88
N ALA A 433 -3.80 6.07 0.79
CA ALA A 433 -3.43 7.37 0.27
C ALA A 433 -3.82 7.48 -1.21
N GLU A 434 -4.16 8.68 -1.65
CA GLU A 434 -4.48 8.94 -3.06
C GLU A 434 -3.24 8.66 -3.93
N GLY A 435 -3.42 7.93 -5.04
CA GLY A 435 -2.31 7.55 -5.92
C GLY A 435 -1.48 6.33 -5.45
N LEU A 436 -1.80 5.72 -4.31
CA LEU A 436 -1.07 4.55 -3.81
C LEU A 436 -1.25 3.33 -4.76
N PRO A 437 -0.18 2.72 -5.30
CA PRO A 437 -0.28 1.52 -6.14
C PRO A 437 -1.10 0.39 -5.52
N LEU A 438 -1.80 -0.39 -6.36
CA LEU A 438 -2.66 -1.49 -5.92
C LEU A 438 -1.91 -2.53 -5.08
N GLU A 439 -0.65 -2.81 -5.41
CA GLU A 439 0.19 -3.73 -4.65
C GLU A 439 0.43 -3.22 -3.23
N ASP A 440 0.77 -1.94 -3.08
CA ASP A 440 1.00 -1.30 -1.78
C ASP A 440 -0.28 -1.25 -0.95
N GLN A 441 -1.43 -1.05 -1.59
CA GLN A 441 -2.73 -1.16 -0.93
C GLN A 441 -2.96 -2.58 -0.39
N CYS A 442 -2.59 -3.62 -1.15
CA CYS A 442 -2.66 -5.01 -0.70
C CYS A 442 -1.74 -5.27 0.48
N GLU A 443 -0.53 -4.70 0.46
CA GLU A 443 0.41 -4.83 1.57
C GLU A 443 -0.12 -4.15 2.84
N GLN A 444 -0.70 -2.95 2.70
CA GLN A 444 -1.39 -2.29 3.80
C GLN A 444 -2.61 -3.09 4.30
N ALA A 445 -3.34 -3.76 3.40
CA ALA A 445 -4.43 -4.64 3.74
C ALA A 445 -3.97 -5.85 4.58
N LEU A 446 -2.87 -6.51 4.17
CA LEU A 446 -2.26 -7.59 4.94
C LEU A 446 -1.76 -7.10 6.31
N ASN A 447 -1.10 -5.94 6.36
CA ASN A 447 -0.64 -5.36 7.61
C ASN A 447 -1.80 -5.09 8.59
N ALA A 448 -2.94 -4.60 8.09
CA ALA A 448 -4.13 -4.40 8.92
C ALA A 448 -4.69 -5.70 9.52
N LEU A 449 -4.50 -6.84 8.86
CA LEU A 449 -4.91 -8.17 9.35
C LEU A 449 -4.00 -8.71 10.46
N SER A 450 -2.79 -8.16 10.64
CA SER A 450 -1.82 -8.63 11.65
C SER A 450 -2.26 -8.35 13.09
N ALA A 451 -3.20 -7.43 13.30
CA ALA A 451 -3.61 -6.95 14.62
C ALA A 451 -4.31 -7.99 15.50
N ALA A 452 -4.96 -9.00 14.91
CA ALA A 452 -5.68 -10.04 15.63
C ALA A 452 -5.87 -11.28 14.76
N PRO A 453 -6.13 -12.47 15.35
CA PRO A 453 -6.32 -13.68 14.55
C PRO A 453 -7.47 -13.57 13.54
N ALA A 454 -7.18 -13.78 12.26
CA ALA A 454 -8.12 -13.65 11.15
C ALA A 454 -8.09 -14.90 10.25
N LEU A 455 -9.20 -15.15 9.55
CA LEU A 455 -9.30 -16.22 8.54
C LEU A 455 -9.51 -15.61 7.16
N LEU A 456 -8.66 -15.98 6.21
CA LEU A 456 -8.82 -15.63 4.79
C LEU A 456 -9.28 -16.87 4.00
N ILE A 457 -10.30 -16.71 3.17
CA ILE A 457 -10.79 -17.75 2.26
C ILE A 457 -10.56 -17.27 0.83
N PHE A 458 -9.56 -17.83 0.15
CA PHE A 458 -9.31 -17.58 -1.28
C PHE A 458 -10.13 -18.60 -2.10
N ASP A 459 -11.14 -18.14 -2.82
CA ASP A 459 -12.06 -19.00 -3.56
C ASP A 459 -11.75 -19.03 -5.07
N ASN A 460 -11.88 -20.20 -5.69
CA ASN A 460 -11.68 -20.43 -7.13
C ASN A 460 -10.25 -20.18 -7.64
N VAL A 461 -9.25 -20.53 -6.83
CA VAL A 461 -7.84 -20.39 -7.22
C VAL A 461 -7.52 -21.31 -8.39
N GLY A 462 -7.20 -20.70 -9.54
CA GLY A 462 -6.80 -21.41 -10.76
C GLY A 462 -5.29 -21.66 -10.84
N SER A 463 -4.49 -20.73 -10.34
CA SER A 463 -3.03 -20.83 -10.21
C SER A 463 -2.63 -20.44 -8.79
N PHE A 464 -1.77 -21.24 -8.16
CA PHE A 464 -1.30 -20.96 -6.80
C PHE A 464 -0.25 -19.85 -6.75
N GLU A 465 0.55 -19.70 -7.81
CA GLU A 465 1.55 -18.62 -7.97
C GLU A 465 0.88 -17.23 -7.90
N ALA A 466 -0.34 -17.10 -8.46
CA ALA A 466 -1.08 -15.84 -8.51
C ALA A 466 -1.52 -15.32 -7.13
N ILE A 467 -1.60 -16.19 -6.12
CA ILE A 467 -2.02 -15.81 -4.76
C ILE A 467 -0.89 -15.86 -3.74
N GLU A 468 0.27 -16.40 -4.08
CA GLU A 468 1.37 -16.66 -3.15
C GLU A 468 1.83 -15.38 -2.44
N ARG A 469 2.01 -14.30 -3.21
CA ARG A 469 2.37 -12.97 -2.71
C ARG A 469 1.31 -12.37 -1.76
N TRP A 470 0.07 -12.82 -1.86
CA TRP A 470 -1.08 -12.28 -1.11
C TRP A 470 -1.48 -13.14 0.09
N LEU A 471 -0.73 -14.20 0.39
CA LEU A 471 -0.92 -15.00 1.59
C LEU A 471 -0.35 -14.27 2.83
N PRO A 472 -0.92 -14.48 4.03
CA PRO A 472 -0.39 -13.90 5.25
C PRO A 472 1.06 -14.32 5.51
N ARG A 473 1.91 -13.34 5.86
CA ARG A 473 3.35 -13.52 6.11
C ARG A 473 3.64 -14.41 7.33
N ALA A 474 4.86 -14.94 7.38
CA ALA A 474 5.36 -15.66 8.55
C ALA A 474 5.26 -14.78 9.81
N GLY A 475 4.80 -15.35 10.92
CA GLY A 475 4.57 -14.62 12.17
C GLY A 475 3.15 -14.04 12.34
N MET A 476 2.43 -13.68 11.25
CA MET A 476 1.07 -13.11 11.36
C MET A 476 0.06 -14.09 11.97
N PRO A 477 -0.89 -13.68 12.84
CA PRO A 477 -1.85 -14.58 13.48
C PRO A 477 -2.99 -15.04 12.55
N CYS A 478 -2.75 -15.22 11.25
CA CYS A 478 -3.80 -15.49 10.25
C CYS A 478 -3.78 -16.96 9.78
N HIS A 479 -4.96 -17.48 9.43
CA HIS A 479 -5.12 -18.75 8.71
C HIS A 479 -5.70 -18.49 7.32
N SER A 480 -5.36 -19.36 6.36
CA SER A 480 -5.86 -19.31 4.99
C SER A 480 -6.51 -20.63 4.59
N ILE A 481 -7.70 -20.56 3.99
CA ILE A 481 -8.35 -21.67 3.29
C ILE A 481 -8.37 -21.31 1.81
N ILE A 482 -7.89 -22.22 0.96
CA ILE A 482 -7.90 -22.06 -0.49
C ILE A 482 -8.87 -23.07 -1.09
N THR A 483 -9.78 -22.66 -1.96
CA THR A 483 -10.60 -23.60 -2.74
C THR A 483 -10.09 -23.66 -4.18
N SER A 484 -9.89 -24.88 -4.70
CA SER A 484 -9.42 -25.07 -6.07
C SER A 484 -9.98 -26.35 -6.68
N VAL A 485 -9.93 -26.45 -8.01
CA VAL A 485 -10.11 -27.72 -8.75
C VAL A 485 -8.78 -28.42 -9.01
N ALA A 486 -7.65 -27.72 -8.84
CA ALA A 486 -6.31 -28.25 -8.95
C ALA A 486 -5.79 -28.76 -7.59
N GLU A 487 -4.73 -29.57 -7.64
CA GLU A 487 -3.95 -29.96 -6.46
C GLU A 487 -2.70 -29.07 -6.36
N PRO A 488 -2.27 -28.67 -5.15
CA PRO A 488 -1.09 -27.82 -4.97
C PRO A 488 0.17 -28.54 -5.41
N ARG A 489 1.09 -27.81 -6.04
CA ARG A 489 2.41 -28.31 -6.44
C ARG A 489 3.48 -28.11 -5.36
N GLU A 490 3.23 -27.23 -4.40
CA GLU A 490 4.22 -26.83 -3.39
C GLU A 490 4.38 -27.87 -2.26
N PRO A 491 5.62 -28.22 -1.89
CA PRO A 491 5.86 -29.01 -0.69
C PRO A 491 5.64 -28.16 0.56
N GLY A 492 4.53 -28.41 1.29
CA GLY A 492 4.26 -27.78 2.59
C GLY A 492 2.89 -27.13 2.77
N TRP A 493 1.90 -27.38 1.90
CA TRP A 493 0.49 -26.98 2.12
C TRP A 493 -0.42 -28.20 2.32
N SER A 494 -1.41 -28.07 3.21
CA SER A 494 -2.26 -29.20 3.60
C SER A 494 -3.42 -29.39 2.62
N LEU A 495 -3.58 -30.58 2.04
CA LEU A 495 -4.64 -30.88 1.05
C LEU A 495 -5.84 -31.65 1.64
N LEU A 496 -7.04 -31.07 1.60
CA LEU A 496 -8.31 -31.71 1.94
C LEU A 496 -9.14 -31.98 0.68
N LEU A 497 -9.37 -33.25 0.36
CA LEU A 497 -10.19 -33.67 -0.78
C LEU A 497 -11.68 -33.74 -0.39
N VAL A 498 -12.55 -33.20 -1.25
CA VAL A 498 -14.00 -33.15 -1.07
C VAL A 498 -14.69 -33.96 -2.17
N GLU A 499 -15.28 -35.10 -1.80
CA GLU A 499 -16.01 -36.00 -2.70
C GLU A 499 -17.50 -35.62 -2.82
N PRO A 500 -18.25 -36.07 -3.85
CA PRO A 500 -19.70 -35.91 -3.92
C PRO A 500 -20.46 -36.43 -2.69
N LEU A 501 -21.64 -35.89 -2.41
CA LEU A 501 -22.45 -36.33 -1.27
C LEU A 501 -22.89 -37.79 -1.45
N GLY A 502 -22.78 -38.56 -0.37
CA GLY A 502 -23.37 -39.90 -0.32
C GLY A 502 -24.89 -39.85 -0.53
N ARG A 503 -25.45 -40.92 -1.09
CA ARG A 503 -26.88 -41.01 -1.43
C ARG A 503 -27.83 -40.66 -0.27
N GLU A 504 -27.51 -41.11 0.94
CA GLU A 504 -28.31 -40.81 2.13
C GLU A 504 -28.27 -39.30 2.47
N ASP A 505 -27.10 -38.67 2.37
CA ASP A 505 -26.93 -37.24 2.57
C ASP A 505 -27.61 -36.40 1.51
N SER A 506 -27.59 -36.84 0.26
CA SER A 506 -28.35 -36.21 -0.82
C SER A 506 -29.86 -36.22 -0.53
N VAL A 507 -30.42 -37.35 -0.06
CA VAL A 507 -31.84 -37.43 0.31
C VAL A 507 -32.15 -36.51 1.49
N ARG A 508 -31.28 -36.48 2.52
CA ARG A 508 -31.42 -35.56 3.65
C ARG A 508 -31.37 -34.09 3.23
N LEU A 509 -30.54 -33.76 2.25
CA LEU A 509 -30.48 -32.41 1.68
C LEU A 509 -31.77 -32.04 0.95
N VAL A 510 -32.34 -32.96 0.15
CA VAL A 510 -33.66 -32.75 -0.48
C VAL A 510 -34.74 -32.54 0.58
N GLU A 511 -34.73 -33.32 1.66
CA GLU A 511 -35.69 -33.18 2.76
C GLU A 511 -35.60 -31.81 3.43
N ALA A 512 -34.39 -31.32 3.67
CA ALA A 512 -34.17 -30.01 4.25
C ALA A 512 -34.66 -28.86 3.35
N LEU A 513 -34.52 -28.99 2.02
CA LEU A 513 -34.88 -27.95 1.05
C LEU A 513 -36.36 -27.98 0.65
N ALA A 514 -36.93 -29.17 0.49
CA ALA A 514 -38.24 -29.39 -0.12
C ALA A 514 -39.27 -30.05 0.80
N GLY A 515 -38.86 -30.43 2.01
CA GLY A 515 -39.72 -31.07 3.01
C GLY A 515 -39.86 -32.59 2.82
N GLU A 516 -40.35 -33.24 3.88
CA GLU A 516 -40.45 -34.69 3.99
C GLU A 516 -41.27 -35.34 2.86
N SER A 517 -42.34 -34.67 2.40
CA SER A 517 -43.20 -35.17 1.33
C SER A 517 -42.46 -35.32 0.00
N ILE A 518 -41.65 -34.32 -0.38
CA ILE A 518 -40.89 -34.34 -1.63
C ILE A 518 -39.71 -35.31 -1.50
N ALA A 519 -39.00 -35.29 -0.37
CA ALA A 519 -37.88 -36.22 -0.16
C ALA A 519 -38.30 -37.69 -0.18
N ARG A 520 -39.43 -38.02 0.45
CA ARG A 520 -39.96 -39.40 0.44
C ARG A 520 -40.35 -39.85 -0.97
N THR A 521 -40.87 -38.93 -1.79
CA THR A 521 -41.40 -39.26 -3.12
C THR A 521 -40.31 -39.26 -4.19
N TYR A 522 -39.42 -38.28 -4.15
CA TYR A 522 -38.47 -37.97 -5.24
C TYR A 522 -37.00 -38.00 -4.79
N GLY A 523 -36.70 -37.95 -3.50
CA GLY A 523 -35.33 -37.75 -2.99
C GLY A 523 -34.32 -38.79 -3.49
N THR A 524 -34.71 -40.06 -3.55
CA THR A 524 -33.82 -41.13 -4.04
C THR A 524 -33.51 -41.02 -5.54
N GLN A 525 -34.49 -40.55 -6.32
CA GLN A 525 -34.35 -40.38 -7.77
C GLN A 525 -33.50 -39.15 -8.07
N LEU A 526 -33.76 -38.03 -7.39
CA LEU A 526 -32.97 -36.80 -7.50
C LEU A 526 -31.51 -37.04 -7.07
N ALA A 527 -31.28 -37.74 -5.96
CA ALA A 527 -29.95 -38.11 -5.50
C ALA A 527 -29.16 -38.94 -6.53
N SER A 528 -29.84 -39.86 -7.23
CA SER A 528 -29.22 -40.69 -8.26
C SER A 528 -28.95 -39.93 -9.55
N ALA A 529 -29.83 -38.99 -9.92
CA ALA A 529 -29.68 -38.20 -11.15
C ALA A 529 -28.62 -37.10 -10.99
N ALA A 530 -28.47 -36.52 -9.79
CA ALA A 530 -27.47 -35.50 -9.49
C ALA A 530 -26.08 -36.07 -9.15
N ASP A 531 -25.92 -37.40 -9.13
CA ASP A 531 -24.67 -38.09 -8.72
C ASP A 531 -24.03 -37.51 -7.44
N GLY A 532 -24.86 -37.13 -6.47
CA GLY A 532 -24.39 -36.53 -5.21
C GLY A 532 -23.88 -35.08 -5.30
N LEU A 533 -23.99 -34.40 -6.45
CA LEU A 533 -23.56 -33.00 -6.62
C LEU A 533 -24.61 -32.00 -6.12
N PRO A 534 -24.30 -31.19 -5.09
CA PRO A 534 -25.24 -30.18 -4.57
C PRO A 534 -25.70 -29.16 -5.62
N VAL A 535 -24.82 -28.79 -6.57
CA VAL A 535 -25.14 -27.79 -7.61
C VAL A 535 -26.32 -28.18 -8.50
N GLN A 536 -26.52 -29.49 -8.77
CA GLN A 536 -27.66 -30.01 -9.53
C GLN A 536 -28.86 -30.27 -8.62
N LEU A 537 -28.59 -30.77 -7.41
CA LEU A 537 -29.61 -31.26 -6.49
C LEU A 537 -30.43 -30.12 -5.86
N CYS A 538 -29.78 -29.04 -5.43
CA CYS A 538 -30.45 -27.95 -4.71
C CYS A 538 -31.49 -27.23 -5.59
N PRO A 539 -31.19 -26.76 -6.82
CA PRO A 539 -32.17 -26.08 -7.66
C PRO A 539 -33.34 -26.99 -8.06
N ALA A 540 -33.07 -28.27 -8.35
CA ALA A 540 -34.11 -29.24 -8.69
C ALA A 540 -35.08 -29.49 -7.53
N ALA A 541 -34.55 -29.71 -6.31
CA ALA A 541 -35.37 -29.92 -5.11
C ALA A 541 -36.19 -28.66 -4.78
N ALA A 542 -35.57 -27.48 -4.83
CA ALA A 542 -36.23 -26.21 -4.56
C ALA A 542 -37.35 -25.91 -5.58
N THR A 543 -37.14 -26.24 -6.86
CA THR A 543 -38.15 -26.10 -7.92
C THR A 543 -39.40 -26.94 -7.65
N LEU A 544 -39.23 -28.19 -7.22
CA LEU A 544 -40.36 -29.05 -6.86
C LEU A 544 -41.15 -28.48 -5.67
N ALA A 545 -40.44 -27.96 -4.67
CA ALA A 545 -41.07 -27.31 -3.52
C ALA A 545 -41.86 -26.06 -3.93
N TYR A 546 -41.26 -25.24 -4.80
CA TYR A 546 -41.87 -24.03 -5.34
C TYR A 546 -43.15 -24.33 -6.15
N GLU A 547 -43.13 -25.34 -7.02
CA GLU A 547 -44.31 -25.77 -7.77
C GLU A 547 -45.44 -26.29 -6.85
N GLN A 548 -45.07 -27.08 -5.84
CA GLN A 548 -46.02 -27.59 -4.85
C GLN A 548 -46.71 -26.45 -4.08
N ARG A 549 -45.97 -25.40 -3.69
CA ARG A 549 -46.54 -24.20 -3.02
C ARG A 549 -47.58 -23.49 -3.90
N ARG A 550 -47.42 -23.51 -5.22
CA ARG A 550 -48.35 -22.92 -6.19
C ARG A 550 -49.52 -23.83 -6.58
N GLY A 551 -49.69 -24.97 -5.91
CA GLY A 551 -50.78 -25.91 -6.17
C GLY A 551 -50.61 -26.69 -7.47
N ARG A 552 -49.43 -26.65 -8.10
CA ARG A 552 -49.06 -27.53 -9.21
C ARG A 552 -48.47 -28.80 -8.57
N TYR A 553 -49.16 -29.93 -8.68
CA TYR A 553 -48.59 -31.20 -8.21
C TYR A 553 -47.52 -31.63 -9.20
N PRO A 554 -46.24 -31.70 -8.81
CA PRO A 554 -45.19 -32.10 -9.71
C PRO A 554 -45.45 -33.56 -10.11
N THR A 555 -45.58 -33.82 -11.41
CA THR A 555 -45.32 -35.15 -11.96
C THR A 555 -43.86 -35.51 -11.69
N PRO A 556 -43.48 -36.81 -11.61
CA PRO A 556 -42.07 -37.19 -11.56
C PRO A 556 -41.38 -36.68 -12.81
N ASP A 557 -40.70 -35.53 -12.70
CA ASP A 557 -40.04 -34.90 -13.83
C ASP A 557 -38.55 -34.84 -13.59
N LEU A 558 -37.90 -35.94 -13.95
CA LEU A 558 -36.45 -36.05 -13.97
C LEU A 558 -35.80 -35.08 -14.97
N SER A 559 -36.56 -34.41 -15.86
CA SER A 559 -36.00 -33.38 -16.75
C SER A 559 -35.42 -32.17 -16.00
N LEU A 560 -35.71 -32.04 -14.69
CA LEU A 560 -35.08 -31.05 -13.82
C LEU A 560 -33.59 -31.28 -13.60
N ILE A 561 -33.08 -32.49 -13.85
CA ILE A 561 -31.65 -32.82 -13.75
C ILE A 561 -31.21 -33.41 -15.09
N ALA A 562 -30.28 -32.75 -15.76
CA ALA A 562 -29.70 -33.25 -17.00
C ALA A 562 -28.61 -34.30 -16.74
N GLU A 563 -28.34 -35.16 -17.71
CA GLU A 563 -27.24 -36.14 -17.64
C GLU A 563 -25.87 -35.46 -17.52
N GLU A 564 -25.71 -34.27 -18.09
CA GLU A 564 -24.48 -33.48 -18.02
C GLU A 564 -24.61 -32.30 -17.04
N THR A 565 -23.58 -32.10 -16.21
CA THR A 565 -23.60 -31.11 -15.12
C THR A 565 -23.80 -29.67 -15.61
N HIS A 566 -23.31 -29.31 -16.80
CA HIS A 566 -23.39 -27.95 -17.33
C HIS A 566 -24.78 -27.60 -17.93
N THR A 567 -25.61 -28.58 -18.27
CA THR A 567 -26.99 -28.38 -18.77
C THR A 567 -28.05 -28.64 -17.70
N SER A 568 -27.62 -28.90 -16.46
CA SER A 568 -28.50 -29.33 -15.37
C SER A 568 -29.50 -28.27 -14.91
N PHE A 569 -29.28 -27.01 -15.29
CA PHE A 569 -30.22 -25.93 -15.02
C PHE A 569 -31.35 -25.83 -16.05
N SER A 570 -31.28 -26.56 -17.17
CA SER A 570 -32.23 -26.44 -18.29
C SER A 570 -33.69 -26.69 -17.87
N GLY A 571 -33.96 -27.76 -17.13
CA GLY A 571 -35.31 -28.07 -16.66
C GLY A 571 -35.86 -27.05 -15.67
N VAL A 572 -35.00 -26.47 -14.83
CA VAL A 572 -35.36 -25.38 -13.89
C VAL A 572 -35.61 -24.08 -14.66
N TYR A 573 -34.70 -23.71 -15.57
CA TYR A 573 -34.77 -22.52 -16.40
C TYR A 573 -36.02 -22.47 -17.28
N ALA A 574 -36.43 -23.62 -17.84
CA ALA A 574 -37.65 -23.75 -18.65
C ALA A 574 -38.94 -23.40 -17.88
N ARG A 575 -38.92 -23.43 -16.54
CA ARG A 575 -40.07 -23.13 -15.67
C ARG A 575 -40.12 -21.69 -15.18
N LEU A 576 -39.03 -20.94 -15.37
CA LEU A 576 -38.96 -19.52 -15.04
C LEU A 576 -39.87 -18.69 -15.96
N GLY A 577 -40.41 -17.61 -15.41
CA GLY A 577 -41.13 -16.59 -16.17
C GLY A 577 -40.17 -15.67 -16.94
N ALA A 578 -40.75 -14.73 -17.68
CA ALA A 578 -40.01 -13.80 -18.52
C ALA A 578 -39.07 -12.90 -17.70
N SER A 579 -39.56 -12.32 -16.60
CA SER A 579 -38.78 -11.43 -15.73
C SER A 579 -37.65 -12.17 -15.03
N GLU A 580 -37.85 -13.40 -14.53
CA GLU A 580 -36.79 -14.17 -13.88
C GLU A 580 -35.68 -14.56 -14.87
N ARG A 581 -36.04 -14.93 -16.12
CA ARG A 581 -35.04 -15.21 -17.17
C ARG A 581 -34.25 -13.96 -17.54
N LEU A 582 -34.93 -12.83 -17.76
CA LEU A 582 -34.27 -11.58 -18.09
C LEU A 582 -33.34 -11.11 -16.97
N LEU A 583 -33.76 -11.24 -15.71
CA LEU A 583 -32.94 -10.95 -14.53
C LEU A 583 -31.65 -11.79 -14.51
N LEU A 584 -31.75 -13.11 -14.75
CA LEU A 584 -30.58 -14.00 -14.78
C LEU A 584 -29.61 -13.64 -15.91
N HIS A 585 -30.14 -13.30 -17.08
CA HIS A 585 -29.35 -12.84 -18.23
C HIS A 585 -28.67 -11.51 -17.95
N ALA A 586 -29.39 -10.53 -17.40
CA ALA A 586 -28.84 -9.25 -16.99
C ALA A 586 -27.71 -9.42 -15.95
N ALA A 587 -27.94 -10.24 -14.92
CA ALA A 587 -26.95 -10.59 -13.90
C ALA A 587 -25.73 -11.33 -14.48
N ALA A 588 -25.91 -12.16 -15.52
CA ALA A 588 -24.82 -12.86 -16.17
C ALA A 588 -23.85 -11.96 -16.96
N GLY A 589 -24.19 -10.68 -17.20
CA GLY A 589 -23.24 -9.68 -17.73
C GLY A 589 -22.45 -8.95 -16.66
N LEU A 590 -22.71 -9.27 -15.39
CA LEU A 590 -21.92 -8.85 -14.25
C LEU A 590 -21.04 -10.02 -13.78
N ASN A 591 -20.16 -9.76 -12.82
CA ASN A 591 -19.31 -10.76 -12.22
C ASN A 591 -20.17 -11.76 -11.44
N ALA A 592 -20.09 -13.03 -11.81
CA ALA A 592 -20.91 -14.09 -11.27
C ALA A 592 -20.76 -14.28 -9.75
N GLN A 593 -19.57 -14.00 -9.22
CA GLN A 593 -19.28 -14.10 -7.78
C GLN A 593 -19.71 -12.86 -7.01
N ARG A 594 -20.09 -11.78 -7.70
CA ARG A 594 -20.49 -10.53 -7.06
C ARG A 594 -21.38 -9.69 -7.96
N VAL A 595 -22.68 -9.87 -7.81
CA VAL A 595 -23.71 -9.08 -8.48
C VAL A 595 -24.34 -8.16 -7.44
N SER A 596 -24.04 -6.86 -7.52
CA SER A 596 -24.69 -5.84 -6.68
C SER A 596 -26.17 -5.74 -7.07
N GLN A 597 -27.07 -6.01 -6.12
CA GLN A 597 -28.51 -5.87 -6.38
C GLN A 597 -28.90 -4.43 -6.69
N ALA A 598 -28.26 -3.46 -6.03
CA ALA A 598 -28.54 -2.05 -6.25
C ALA A 598 -28.21 -1.61 -7.68
N GLU A 599 -27.07 -2.07 -8.19
CA GLU A 599 -26.59 -1.80 -9.55
C GLU A 599 -27.43 -2.54 -10.59
N LEU A 600 -27.66 -3.85 -10.41
CA LEU A 600 -28.49 -4.64 -11.32
C LEU A 600 -29.91 -4.06 -11.44
N ARG A 601 -30.51 -3.64 -10.32
CA ARG A 601 -31.80 -2.95 -10.32
C ARG A 601 -31.72 -1.63 -11.08
N GLY A 602 -30.67 -0.83 -10.85
CA GLY A 602 -30.43 0.41 -11.57
C GLY A 602 -30.44 0.21 -13.09
N HIS A 603 -29.70 -0.79 -13.57
CA HIS A 603 -29.63 -1.13 -14.99
C HIS A 603 -31.00 -1.52 -15.58
N LEU A 604 -31.75 -2.36 -14.88
CA LEU A 604 -33.08 -2.81 -15.33
C LEU A 604 -34.12 -1.68 -15.29
N THR A 605 -34.05 -0.80 -14.29
CA THR A 605 -34.92 0.38 -14.21
C THR A 605 -34.58 1.41 -15.28
N GLU A 606 -33.30 1.67 -15.56
CA GLU A 606 -32.90 2.62 -16.60
C GLU A 606 -33.24 2.12 -18.02
N ALA A 607 -32.98 0.84 -18.30
CA ALA A 607 -33.22 0.29 -19.62
C ALA A 607 -34.70 -0.02 -19.91
N LEU A 608 -35.45 -0.50 -18.90
CA LEU A 608 -36.77 -1.11 -19.10
C LEU A 608 -37.86 -0.55 -18.16
N GLU A 609 -37.55 0.44 -17.33
CA GLU A 609 -38.48 1.04 -16.35
C GLU A 609 -39.06 0.04 -15.34
N TRP A 610 -38.30 -1.02 -15.00
CA TRP A 610 -38.71 -1.99 -13.99
C TRP A 610 -39.04 -1.32 -12.64
N SER A 611 -40.18 -1.69 -12.07
CA SER A 611 -40.58 -1.26 -10.73
C SER A 611 -39.82 -2.01 -9.65
N GLU A 612 -39.67 -1.41 -8.46
CA GLU A 612 -39.01 -2.08 -7.31
C GLU A 612 -39.68 -3.42 -6.95
N ARG A 613 -41.01 -3.50 -7.10
CA ARG A 613 -41.77 -4.72 -6.83
C ARG A 613 -41.47 -5.81 -7.84
N GLU A 614 -41.44 -5.48 -9.13
CA GLU A 614 -41.13 -6.44 -10.19
C GLU A 614 -39.72 -7.01 -10.04
N TYR A 615 -38.74 -6.15 -9.73
CA TYR A 615 -37.38 -6.57 -9.42
C TYR A 615 -37.33 -7.49 -8.21
N ALA A 616 -37.95 -7.10 -7.09
CA ALA A 616 -37.95 -7.88 -5.86
C ALA A 616 -38.61 -9.26 -6.04
N ASP A 617 -39.77 -9.31 -6.72
CA ASP A 617 -40.48 -10.56 -7.01
C ASP A 617 -39.61 -11.52 -7.84
N ALA A 618 -38.86 -11.01 -8.84
CA ALA A 618 -37.98 -11.81 -9.67
C ALA A 618 -36.72 -12.30 -8.92
N VAL A 619 -36.11 -11.44 -8.09
CA VAL A 619 -34.95 -11.80 -7.26
C VAL A 619 -35.33 -12.85 -6.22
N ASP A 620 -36.45 -12.65 -5.52
CA ASP A 620 -36.95 -13.60 -4.52
C ASP A 620 -37.26 -14.96 -5.14
N ALA A 621 -37.83 -14.99 -6.35
CA ALA A 621 -38.05 -16.24 -7.08
C ALA A 621 -36.72 -16.97 -7.40
N CYS A 622 -35.70 -16.24 -7.87
CA CYS A 622 -34.40 -16.84 -8.17
C CYS A 622 -33.64 -17.31 -6.91
N LEU A 623 -33.79 -16.62 -5.78
CA LEU A 623 -33.24 -17.02 -4.47
C LEU A 623 -33.97 -18.26 -3.92
N ASP A 624 -35.30 -18.28 -3.97
CA ASP A 624 -36.13 -19.43 -3.56
C ASP A 624 -35.77 -20.71 -4.32
N LEU A 625 -35.36 -20.56 -5.59
CA LEU A 625 -34.97 -21.65 -6.48
C LEU A 625 -33.48 -21.98 -6.43
N HIS A 626 -32.69 -21.34 -5.56
CA HIS A 626 -31.24 -21.51 -5.44
C HIS A 626 -30.46 -21.24 -6.75
N LEU A 627 -30.99 -20.39 -7.62
CA LEU A 627 -30.31 -19.91 -8.83
C LEU A 627 -29.40 -18.72 -8.50
N LEU A 628 -29.81 -17.91 -7.52
CA LEU A 628 -29.00 -16.88 -6.88
C LEU A 628 -28.78 -17.26 -5.41
N GLN A 629 -27.69 -16.75 -4.83
CA GLN A 629 -27.36 -16.90 -3.41
C GLN A 629 -26.84 -15.56 -2.86
N GLY A 630 -27.06 -15.27 -1.58
CA GLY A 630 -26.54 -14.06 -0.95
C GLY A 630 -27.62 -13.11 -0.45
N ASP A 631 -27.16 -12.00 0.14
CA ASP A 631 -28.00 -10.96 0.75
C ASP A 631 -27.97 -9.69 -0.09
N GLN A 632 -27.10 -8.73 0.21
CA GLN A 632 -27.00 -7.48 -0.57
C GLN A 632 -26.30 -7.67 -1.92
N ASP A 633 -25.17 -8.38 -1.90
CA ASP A 633 -24.51 -8.89 -3.10
C ASP A 633 -25.01 -10.32 -3.33
N VAL A 634 -25.55 -10.56 -4.52
CA VAL A 634 -25.98 -11.91 -4.93
C VAL A 634 -24.92 -12.55 -5.82
N THR A 635 -24.82 -13.85 -5.76
CA THR A 635 -23.90 -14.66 -6.57
C THR A 635 -24.71 -15.59 -7.45
N ILE A 636 -24.32 -15.72 -8.70
CA ILE A 636 -24.82 -16.73 -9.64
C ILE A 636 -23.72 -17.79 -9.80
N HIS A 637 -24.08 -19.06 -9.66
CA HIS A 637 -23.10 -20.14 -9.80
C HIS A 637 -22.45 -20.10 -11.19
N GLN A 638 -21.13 -20.27 -11.32
CA GLN A 638 -20.41 -20.14 -12.60
C GLN A 638 -20.98 -21.04 -13.71
N LEU A 639 -21.32 -22.30 -13.39
CA LEU A 639 -21.99 -23.20 -14.34
C LEU A 639 -23.36 -22.68 -14.82
N LEU A 640 -24.12 -22.02 -13.93
CA LEU A 640 -25.40 -21.41 -14.30
C LEU A 640 -25.17 -20.15 -15.15
N ALA A 641 -24.21 -19.30 -14.79
CA ALA A 641 -23.87 -18.13 -15.59
C ALA A 641 -23.42 -18.52 -17.00
N ALA A 642 -22.58 -19.56 -17.13
CA ALA A 642 -22.16 -20.11 -18.41
C ALA A 642 -23.35 -20.67 -19.21
N PHE A 643 -24.24 -21.44 -18.55
CA PHE A 643 -25.47 -21.94 -19.16
C PHE A 643 -26.36 -20.79 -19.67
N VAL A 644 -26.58 -19.76 -18.87
CA VAL A 644 -27.42 -18.60 -19.23
C VAL A 644 -26.83 -17.89 -20.45
N ARG A 645 -25.52 -17.59 -20.45
CA ARG A 645 -24.83 -16.93 -21.57
C ARG A 645 -24.90 -17.73 -22.88
N SER A 646 -24.99 -19.06 -22.82
CA SER A 646 -25.10 -19.90 -24.02
C SER A 646 -26.54 -20.08 -24.52
N HIS A 647 -27.56 -19.57 -23.80
CA HIS A 647 -28.98 -19.79 -24.11
C HIS A 647 -29.63 -18.53 -24.65
N ARG A 648 -30.05 -18.55 -25.92
CA ARG A 648 -30.75 -17.41 -26.52
C ARG A 648 -32.15 -17.22 -25.92
N LEU A 649 -32.47 -15.96 -25.62
CA LEU A 649 -33.82 -15.52 -25.32
C LEU A 649 -34.66 -15.45 -26.60
N ASP A 650 -35.99 -15.43 -26.45
CA ASP A 650 -36.89 -15.13 -27.58
C ASP A 650 -36.69 -13.69 -28.07
N ASP A 651 -37.14 -13.38 -29.29
CA ASP A 651 -36.83 -12.10 -29.95
C ASP A 651 -37.22 -10.88 -29.09
N THR A 652 -38.34 -10.95 -28.36
CA THR A 652 -38.80 -9.87 -27.49
C THR A 652 -37.91 -9.69 -26.26
N LEU A 653 -37.58 -10.77 -25.55
CA LEU A 653 -36.67 -10.71 -24.40
C LEU A 653 -35.22 -10.42 -24.83
N GLY A 654 -34.83 -10.82 -26.03
CA GLY A 654 -33.53 -10.50 -26.63
C GLY A 654 -33.35 -9.00 -26.87
N GLU A 655 -34.37 -8.32 -27.42
CA GLU A 655 -34.34 -6.84 -27.58
C GLU A 655 -34.25 -6.13 -26.22
N GLN A 656 -34.98 -6.62 -25.21
CA GLN A 656 -34.90 -6.07 -23.85
C GLN A 656 -33.53 -6.29 -23.22
N LEU A 657 -32.93 -7.48 -23.39
CA LEU A 657 -31.59 -7.76 -22.91
C LEU A 657 -30.56 -6.86 -23.58
N ALA A 658 -30.66 -6.62 -24.89
CA ALA A 658 -29.77 -5.72 -25.61
C ALA A 658 -29.82 -4.28 -25.08
N ALA A 659 -31.01 -3.79 -24.73
CA ALA A 659 -31.17 -2.48 -24.08
C ALA A 659 -30.48 -2.44 -22.70
N VAL A 660 -30.65 -3.48 -21.87
CA VAL A 660 -29.97 -3.58 -20.57
C VAL A 660 -28.44 -3.65 -20.74
N ARG A 661 -27.96 -4.41 -21.73
CA ARG A 661 -26.54 -4.53 -22.05
C ARG A 661 -25.93 -3.22 -22.53
N ALA A 662 -26.68 -2.39 -23.25
CA ALA A 662 -26.23 -1.06 -23.65
C ALA A 662 -25.98 -0.15 -22.43
N VAL A 663 -26.88 -0.16 -21.44
CA VAL A 663 -26.69 0.59 -20.18
C VAL A 663 -25.47 0.06 -19.41
N GLN A 664 -25.36 -1.27 -19.25
CA GLN A 664 -24.23 -1.89 -18.57
C GLN A 664 -22.89 -1.58 -19.26
N PHE A 665 -22.83 -1.64 -20.59
CA PHE A 665 -21.61 -1.37 -21.33
C PHE A 665 -21.18 0.10 -21.23
N ALA A 666 -22.13 1.03 -21.24
CA ALA A 666 -21.86 2.45 -21.04
C ALA A 666 -21.26 2.71 -19.64
N ALA A 667 -21.82 2.08 -18.61
CA ALA A 667 -21.28 2.17 -17.24
C ALA A 667 -19.86 1.59 -17.14
N LEU A 668 -19.61 0.43 -17.77
CA LEU A 668 -18.27 -0.16 -17.86
C LEU A 668 -17.27 0.79 -18.53
N GLY A 669 -17.65 1.42 -19.64
CA GLY A 669 -16.80 2.40 -20.33
C GLY A 669 -16.46 3.61 -19.48
N THR A 670 -17.43 4.15 -18.73
CA THR A 670 -17.20 5.27 -17.79
C THR A 670 -16.25 4.86 -16.66
N LEU A 671 -16.41 3.66 -16.09
CA LEU A 671 -15.51 3.14 -15.07
C LEU A 671 -14.08 2.97 -15.61
N ALA A 672 -13.94 2.45 -16.83
CA ALA A 672 -12.63 2.30 -17.48
C ALA A 672 -11.95 3.65 -17.71
N GLU A 673 -12.70 4.68 -18.16
CA GLU A 673 -12.17 6.04 -18.32
C GLU A 673 -11.66 6.62 -17.00
N GLN A 674 -12.47 6.52 -15.94
CA GLN A 674 -12.11 7.02 -14.62
C GLN A 674 -10.90 6.28 -14.04
N LEU A 675 -10.86 4.95 -14.21
CA LEU A 675 -9.77 4.12 -13.71
C LEU A 675 -8.46 4.40 -14.46
N VAL A 676 -8.47 4.62 -15.78
CA VAL A 676 -7.27 5.03 -16.51
C VAL A 676 -6.78 6.41 -16.07
N ALA A 677 -7.69 7.32 -15.70
CA ALA A 677 -7.32 8.62 -15.13
C ALA A 677 -6.78 8.52 -13.70
N THR A 678 -7.21 7.50 -12.94
CA THR A 678 -6.82 7.26 -11.55
C THR A 678 -6.51 5.77 -11.27
N PRO A 679 -5.39 5.23 -11.81
CA PRO A 679 -5.06 3.79 -11.73
C PRO A 679 -5.02 3.22 -10.31
N ALA A 680 -4.74 4.07 -9.33
CA ALA A 680 -4.66 3.72 -7.91
C ALA A 680 -6.03 3.61 -7.21
N ASP A 681 -7.17 3.94 -7.84
CA ASP A 681 -8.46 3.85 -7.16
C ASP A 681 -8.94 2.39 -7.09
N GLY A 682 -8.70 1.74 -5.95
CA GLY A 682 -9.14 0.38 -5.68
C GLY A 682 -10.67 0.21 -5.67
N THR A 683 -11.44 1.27 -5.46
CA THR A 683 -12.90 1.24 -5.54
C THR A 683 -13.36 1.17 -6.99
N LEU A 684 -12.76 1.98 -7.87
CA LEU A 684 -13.01 1.91 -9.31
C LEU A 684 -12.56 0.58 -9.90
N ALA A 685 -11.38 0.08 -9.50
CA ALA A 685 -10.90 -1.25 -9.86
C ALA A 685 -11.91 -2.34 -9.47
N ALA A 686 -12.39 -2.31 -8.23
CA ALA A 686 -13.38 -3.28 -7.73
C ALA A 686 -14.74 -3.17 -8.43
N ALA A 687 -15.15 -1.96 -8.84
CA ALA A 687 -16.38 -1.73 -9.59
C ALA A 687 -16.23 -2.26 -11.03
N LEU A 688 -15.12 -1.99 -11.71
CA LEU A 688 -14.82 -2.49 -13.06
C LEU A 688 -14.82 -4.03 -13.09
N LEU A 689 -14.18 -4.67 -12.11
CA LEU A 689 -14.19 -6.13 -11.94
C LEU A 689 -15.56 -6.70 -11.56
N GLY A 690 -16.56 -5.85 -11.28
CA GLY A 690 -17.96 -6.22 -11.11
C GLY A 690 -18.68 -6.55 -12.42
N TYR A 691 -18.05 -6.29 -13.58
CA TYR A 691 -18.62 -6.55 -14.90
C TYR A 691 -18.07 -7.82 -15.54
N ALA A 692 -18.75 -8.33 -16.57
CA ALA A 692 -18.20 -9.39 -17.40
C ALA A 692 -17.12 -8.82 -18.35
N LEU A 693 -15.89 -9.30 -18.18
CA LEU A 693 -14.71 -8.80 -18.90
C LEU A 693 -14.39 -9.59 -20.18
N THR A 694 -15.41 -10.17 -20.81
CA THR A 694 -15.29 -10.92 -22.07
C THR A 694 -15.84 -10.09 -23.23
N PRO A 695 -15.01 -9.58 -24.15
CA PRO A 695 -15.44 -8.71 -25.24
C PRO A 695 -16.54 -9.31 -26.14
N GLN A 696 -16.51 -10.62 -26.37
CA GLN A 696 -17.48 -11.35 -27.21
C GLN A 696 -18.91 -11.26 -26.65
N LEU A 697 -19.06 -11.28 -25.32
CA LEU A 697 -20.38 -11.18 -24.68
C LEU A 697 -21.09 -9.87 -25.06
N TRP A 698 -20.33 -8.79 -25.16
CA TRP A 698 -20.85 -7.47 -25.51
C TRP A 698 -21.15 -7.34 -27.01
N ARG A 699 -20.39 -8.03 -27.87
CA ARG A 699 -20.69 -8.11 -29.31
C ARG A 699 -21.97 -8.90 -29.61
N ASP A 700 -22.19 -10.01 -28.91
CA ASP A 700 -23.28 -10.95 -29.22
C ASP A 700 -24.65 -10.47 -28.71
N ASP A 701 -24.68 -9.93 -27.48
CA ASP A 701 -25.91 -9.58 -26.76
C ASP A 701 -26.04 -8.08 -26.44
N GLY A 702 -25.09 -7.24 -26.88
CA GLY A 702 -24.99 -5.82 -26.52
C GLY A 702 -24.62 -4.90 -27.70
N PRO A 703 -24.20 -3.65 -27.44
CA PRO A 703 -23.71 -2.76 -28.50
C PRO A 703 -22.36 -3.27 -29.04
N SER A 704 -22.17 -3.22 -30.36
CA SER A 704 -20.86 -3.47 -30.98
C SER A 704 -19.81 -2.50 -30.41
N PRO A 705 -18.81 -2.97 -29.64
CA PRO A 705 -17.80 -2.09 -29.05
C PRO A 705 -16.97 -1.40 -30.13
N SER A 706 -16.71 -0.11 -29.99
CA SER A 706 -15.78 0.57 -30.89
C SER A 706 -14.32 0.19 -30.57
N ARG A 707 -13.40 0.42 -31.52
CA ARG A 707 -11.96 0.27 -31.27
C ARG A 707 -11.50 1.05 -30.02
N PHE A 708 -12.05 2.24 -29.80
CA PHE A 708 -11.69 3.08 -28.65
C PHE A 708 -12.15 2.44 -27.34
N ASP A 709 -13.41 1.99 -27.26
CA ASP A 709 -13.95 1.34 -26.06
C ASP A 709 -13.15 0.08 -25.70
N LEU A 710 -12.80 -0.72 -26.72
CA LEU A 710 -12.00 -1.92 -26.55
C LEU A 710 -10.60 -1.61 -26.02
N HIS A 711 -9.95 -0.60 -26.58
CA HIS A 711 -8.63 -0.18 -26.12
C HIS A 711 -8.67 0.38 -24.70
N LEU A 712 -9.68 1.19 -24.39
CA LEU A 712 -9.83 1.82 -23.08
C LEU A 712 -10.07 0.79 -21.98
N ILE A 713 -10.98 -0.17 -22.19
CA ILE A 713 -11.25 -1.24 -21.21
C ILE A 713 -10.01 -2.13 -21.06
N GLY A 714 -9.35 -2.49 -22.17
CA GLY A 714 -8.09 -3.23 -22.12
C GLY A 714 -7.01 -2.49 -21.31
N GLN A 715 -6.88 -1.18 -21.51
CA GLN A 715 -5.92 -0.35 -20.76
C GLN A 715 -6.28 -0.30 -19.28
N ALA A 716 -7.53 -0.06 -18.94
CA ALA A 716 -8.00 -0.05 -17.55
C ALA A 716 -7.69 -1.37 -16.82
N LEU A 717 -7.81 -2.50 -17.52
CA LEU A 717 -7.44 -3.82 -16.99
C LEU A 717 -5.93 -3.99 -16.81
N VAL A 718 -5.11 -3.44 -17.71
CA VAL A 718 -3.64 -3.41 -17.56
C VAL A 718 -3.23 -2.59 -16.33
N GLU A 719 -3.85 -1.43 -16.10
CA GLU A 719 -3.56 -0.57 -14.95
C GLU A 719 -3.77 -1.28 -13.60
N ILE A 720 -4.74 -2.20 -13.53
CA ILE A 720 -5.02 -3.02 -12.33
C ILE A 720 -4.38 -4.41 -12.38
N GLY A 721 -3.44 -4.63 -13.30
CA GLY A 721 -2.65 -5.85 -13.41
C GLY A 721 -3.41 -7.08 -13.91
N GLN A 722 -4.57 -6.93 -14.57
CA GLN A 722 -5.38 -8.03 -15.12
C GLN A 722 -4.99 -8.35 -16.55
N PHE A 723 -3.76 -8.83 -16.77
CA PHE A 723 -3.19 -8.99 -18.11
C PHE A 723 -3.91 -10.06 -18.94
N GLU A 724 -4.32 -11.17 -18.29
CA GLU A 724 -5.07 -12.23 -18.96
C GLU A 724 -6.43 -11.74 -19.46
N GLN A 725 -7.09 -10.88 -18.67
CA GLN A 725 -8.41 -10.35 -19.00
C GLN A 725 -8.30 -9.20 -19.99
N ALA A 726 -7.23 -8.40 -19.96
CA ALA A 726 -6.99 -7.29 -20.88
C ALA A 726 -6.72 -7.77 -22.32
N ARG A 727 -5.96 -8.85 -22.49
CA ARG A 727 -5.51 -9.34 -23.81
C ARG A 727 -6.65 -9.48 -24.84
N PRO A 728 -7.77 -10.18 -24.56
CA PRO A 728 -8.89 -10.31 -25.52
C PRO A 728 -9.48 -8.97 -25.99
N TRP A 729 -9.46 -7.93 -25.15
CA TRP A 729 -9.94 -6.60 -25.53
C TRP A 729 -9.05 -5.96 -26.58
N PHE A 730 -7.73 -6.07 -26.42
CA PHE A 730 -6.77 -5.57 -27.41
C PHE A 730 -6.76 -6.40 -28.70
N GLU A 731 -6.88 -7.72 -28.60
CA GLU A 731 -7.02 -8.61 -29.77
C GLU A 731 -8.23 -8.21 -30.62
N GLN A 732 -9.37 -7.93 -29.97
CA GLN A 732 -10.54 -7.42 -30.66
C GLN A 732 -10.32 -6.00 -31.21
N ALA A 733 -9.64 -5.12 -30.47
CA ALA A 733 -9.30 -3.79 -30.96
C ALA A 733 -8.44 -3.85 -32.24
N ILE A 734 -7.56 -4.85 -32.36
CA ILE A 734 -6.76 -5.15 -33.55
C ILE A 734 -7.65 -5.61 -34.71
N GLU A 735 -8.61 -6.52 -34.45
CA GLU A 735 -9.58 -6.96 -35.47
C GLU A 735 -10.36 -5.77 -36.05
N GLU A 736 -10.86 -4.88 -35.19
CA GLU A 736 -11.58 -3.67 -35.61
C GLU A 736 -10.66 -2.69 -36.34
N ALA A 737 -9.44 -2.46 -35.84
CA ALA A 737 -8.48 -1.56 -36.48
C ALA A 737 -8.10 -2.01 -37.91
N ARG A 738 -8.02 -3.32 -38.16
CA ARG A 738 -7.70 -3.90 -39.47
C ARG A 738 -8.79 -3.72 -40.52
N GLN A 739 -10.04 -3.47 -40.10
CA GLN A 739 -11.14 -3.21 -41.05
C GLN A 739 -11.00 -1.86 -41.75
N GLY A 740 -10.26 -0.92 -41.14
CA GLY A 740 -10.05 0.44 -41.66
C GLY A 740 -11.27 1.35 -41.50
N ASP A 741 -11.10 2.62 -41.89
CA ASP A 741 -12.21 3.58 -41.92
C ASP A 741 -13.20 3.28 -43.06
N VAL A 742 -14.25 4.10 -43.19
CA VAL A 742 -15.27 3.95 -44.27
C VAL A 742 -14.66 4.01 -45.68
N GLN A 743 -13.41 4.48 -45.82
CA GLN A 743 -12.67 4.55 -47.08
C GLN A 743 -11.62 3.43 -47.21
N GLY A 744 -11.56 2.49 -46.25
CA GLY A 744 -10.61 1.40 -46.20
C GLY A 744 -9.19 1.80 -45.80
N ARG A 745 -9.00 3.00 -45.22
CA ARG A 745 -7.69 3.45 -44.71
C ARG A 745 -7.47 2.91 -43.31
N ILE A 746 -6.30 2.34 -43.06
CA ILE A 746 -5.91 1.79 -41.77
C ILE A 746 -5.06 2.82 -41.02
N ASP A 747 -5.38 3.04 -39.76
CA ASP A 747 -4.55 3.80 -38.83
C ASP A 747 -3.48 2.86 -38.24
N HIS A 748 -2.34 2.75 -38.94
CA HIS A 748 -1.29 1.80 -38.56
C HIS A 748 -0.60 2.19 -37.23
N ALA A 749 -0.49 3.48 -36.91
CA ALA A 749 -0.04 3.94 -35.60
C ALA A 749 -0.94 3.37 -34.48
N GLY A 750 -2.25 3.55 -34.64
CA GLY A 750 -3.24 3.04 -33.70
C GLY A 750 -3.32 1.52 -33.57
N LEU A 751 -3.17 0.81 -34.69
CA LEU A 751 -3.06 -0.64 -34.74
C LEU A 751 -1.79 -1.11 -33.99
N GLY A 752 -0.66 -0.44 -34.22
CA GLY A 752 0.61 -0.68 -33.53
C GLY A 752 0.49 -0.55 -32.01
N VAL A 753 -0.24 0.45 -31.50
CA VAL A 753 -0.48 0.60 -30.05
C VAL A 753 -1.27 -0.59 -29.49
N SER A 754 -2.28 -1.11 -30.21
CA SER A 754 -3.04 -2.26 -29.73
C SER A 754 -2.24 -3.57 -29.77
N LEU A 755 -1.42 -3.77 -30.82
CA LEU A 755 -0.46 -4.88 -30.91
C LEU A 755 0.57 -4.85 -29.78
N HIS A 756 1.09 -3.65 -29.48
CA HIS A 756 2.01 -3.44 -28.36
C HIS A 756 1.38 -3.89 -27.04
N GLN A 757 0.11 -3.54 -26.80
CA GLN A 757 -0.56 -3.92 -25.56
C GLN A 757 -0.80 -5.43 -25.43
N VAL A 758 -1.09 -6.14 -26.53
CA VAL A 758 -1.14 -7.62 -26.52
C VAL A 758 0.24 -8.21 -26.16
N GLY A 759 1.31 -7.69 -26.77
CA GLY A 759 2.68 -8.06 -26.43
C GLY A 759 3.00 -7.81 -24.96
N TYR A 760 2.60 -6.65 -24.44
CA TYR A 760 2.79 -6.27 -23.03
C TYR A 760 2.06 -7.18 -22.05
N CYS A 761 0.83 -7.62 -22.38
CA CYS A 761 0.11 -8.60 -21.58
C CYS A 761 0.87 -9.93 -21.53
N HIS A 762 1.36 -10.45 -22.67
CA HIS A 762 2.17 -11.67 -22.69
C HIS A 762 3.48 -11.52 -21.91
N PHE A 763 4.16 -10.37 -22.05
CA PHE A 763 5.42 -10.09 -21.37
C PHE A 763 5.23 -10.07 -19.86
N SER A 764 4.18 -9.41 -19.37
CA SER A 764 3.86 -9.29 -17.95
C SER A 764 3.47 -10.64 -17.32
N LEU A 765 2.93 -11.56 -18.12
CA LEU A 765 2.66 -12.96 -17.74
C LEU A 765 3.90 -13.88 -17.84
N GLY A 766 5.10 -13.33 -18.09
CA GLY A 766 6.34 -14.08 -18.25
C GLY A 766 6.49 -14.81 -19.59
N GLY A 767 5.54 -14.63 -20.52
CA GLY A 767 5.51 -15.24 -21.84
C GLY A 767 6.37 -14.50 -22.87
N TYR A 768 7.69 -14.37 -22.63
CA TYR A 768 8.59 -13.55 -23.46
C TYR A 768 8.66 -14.01 -24.92
N GLU A 769 8.66 -15.33 -25.16
CA GLU A 769 8.65 -15.90 -26.51
C GLU A 769 7.35 -15.59 -27.27
N GLN A 770 6.20 -15.56 -26.58
CA GLN A 770 4.91 -15.22 -27.18
C GLN A 770 4.77 -13.70 -27.35
N ALA A 771 5.33 -12.90 -26.46
CA ALA A 771 5.28 -11.43 -26.51
C ALA A 771 6.06 -10.86 -27.69
N ARG A 772 7.24 -11.41 -27.98
CA ARG A 772 8.15 -10.93 -29.05
C ARG A 772 7.46 -10.70 -30.41
N PRO A 773 6.78 -11.68 -31.04
CA PRO A 773 6.17 -11.48 -32.35
C PRO A 773 5.09 -10.38 -32.37
N TRP A 774 4.42 -10.14 -31.24
CA TRP A 774 3.45 -9.03 -31.13
C TRP A 774 4.14 -7.67 -31.12
N PHE A 775 5.24 -7.53 -30.37
CA PHE A 775 6.02 -6.30 -30.39
C PHE A 775 6.69 -6.05 -31.74
N GLU A 776 7.19 -7.09 -32.42
CA GLU A 776 7.75 -6.97 -33.77
C GLU A 776 6.69 -6.50 -34.78
N GLN A 777 5.47 -7.04 -34.72
CA GLN A 777 4.34 -6.54 -35.52
C GLN A 777 3.99 -5.10 -35.16
N ALA A 778 3.98 -4.75 -33.87
CA ALA A 778 3.73 -3.38 -33.42
C ALA A 778 4.77 -2.39 -34.00
N VAL A 779 6.04 -2.79 -34.06
CA VAL A 779 7.13 -2.02 -34.70
C VAL A 779 6.89 -1.87 -36.21
N GLU A 780 6.48 -2.93 -36.91
CA GLU A 780 6.17 -2.89 -38.34
C GLU A 780 5.02 -1.93 -38.66
N GLU A 781 3.95 -1.96 -37.86
CA GLU A 781 2.80 -1.07 -38.03
C GLU A 781 3.14 0.39 -37.65
N ALA A 782 3.87 0.60 -36.55
CA ALA A 782 4.29 1.94 -36.14
C ALA A 782 5.20 2.63 -37.17
N ARG A 783 6.01 1.87 -37.92
CA ARG A 783 6.85 2.39 -39.03
C ARG A 783 6.03 2.90 -40.22
N GLN A 784 4.78 2.47 -40.38
CA GLN A 784 3.90 2.91 -41.47
C GLN A 784 3.20 4.24 -41.16
N GLY A 785 3.06 4.59 -39.87
CA GLY A 785 2.51 5.86 -39.40
C GLY A 785 0.98 5.92 -39.35
N ASP A 786 0.44 7.08 -38.98
CA ASP A 786 -1.00 7.30 -38.93
C ASP A 786 -1.63 7.41 -40.33
N VAL A 787 -2.94 7.65 -40.42
CA VAL A 787 -3.67 7.84 -41.70
C VAL A 787 -3.12 8.99 -42.57
N GLN A 788 -2.23 9.84 -42.03
CA GLN A 788 -1.56 10.94 -42.73
C GLN A 788 -0.07 10.63 -43.01
N GLY A 789 0.40 9.44 -42.66
CA GLY A 789 1.78 8.99 -42.82
C GLY A 789 2.76 9.59 -41.80
N ARG A 790 2.26 10.15 -40.69
CA ARG A 790 3.13 10.63 -39.60
C ARG A 790 3.55 9.47 -38.71
N ILE A 791 4.84 9.40 -38.41
CA ILE A 791 5.42 8.39 -37.53
C ILE A 791 5.64 9.04 -36.16
N ASP A 792 5.13 8.40 -35.11
CA ASP A 792 5.44 8.73 -33.72
C ASP A 792 6.66 7.90 -33.29
N HIS A 793 7.85 8.52 -33.30
CA HIS A 793 9.08 7.79 -32.98
C HIS A 793 9.20 7.45 -31.49
N SER A 794 8.45 8.12 -30.60
CA SER A 794 8.39 7.76 -29.18
C SER A 794 7.69 6.40 -29.01
N THR A 795 6.51 6.22 -29.60
CA THR A 795 5.77 4.95 -29.54
C THR A 795 6.48 3.81 -30.26
N LEU A 796 7.12 4.09 -31.40
CA LEU A 796 7.98 3.14 -32.11
C LEU A 796 9.18 2.74 -31.25
N GLY A 797 9.86 3.70 -30.64
CA GLY A 797 10.97 3.48 -29.72
C GLY A 797 10.58 2.62 -28.51
N ARG A 798 9.39 2.84 -27.94
CA ARG A 798 8.85 2.00 -26.87
C ARG A 798 8.65 0.55 -27.31
N SER A 799 8.11 0.31 -28.50
CA SER A 799 7.91 -1.05 -29.02
C SER A 799 9.23 -1.75 -29.35
N LEU A 800 10.21 -1.03 -29.94
CA LEU A 800 11.57 -1.54 -30.16
C LEU A 800 12.25 -1.95 -28.86
N HIS A 801 12.12 -1.12 -27.81
CA HIS A 801 12.65 -1.43 -26.48
C HIS A 801 12.04 -2.72 -25.91
N GLN A 802 10.73 -2.93 -26.10
CA GLN A 802 10.08 -4.15 -25.61
C GLN A 802 10.52 -5.42 -26.36
N VAL A 803 10.81 -5.34 -27.67
CA VAL A 803 11.44 -6.47 -28.39
C VAL A 803 12.79 -6.82 -27.76
N GLY A 804 13.63 -5.82 -27.49
CA GLY A 804 14.90 -6.00 -26.79
C GLY A 804 14.72 -6.61 -25.40
N SER A 805 13.70 -6.17 -24.66
CA SER A 805 13.38 -6.66 -23.30
C SER A 805 12.97 -8.13 -23.28
N CYS A 806 12.30 -8.62 -24.33
CA CYS A 806 12.05 -10.06 -24.50
C CYS A 806 13.35 -10.86 -24.60
N TYR A 807 14.29 -10.41 -25.45
CA TYR A 807 15.61 -11.08 -25.57
C TYR A 807 16.41 -11.00 -24.27
N LEU A 808 16.40 -9.84 -23.60
CA LEU A 808 17.05 -9.64 -22.31
C LEU A 808 16.53 -10.63 -21.25
N SER A 809 15.22 -10.78 -21.15
CA SER A 809 14.57 -11.70 -20.19
C SER A 809 14.85 -13.18 -20.49
N LEU A 810 15.20 -13.51 -21.73
CA LEU A 810 15.67 -14.84 -22.14
C LEU A 810 17.19 -15.03 -21.94
N GLY A 811 17.92 -14.00 -21.49
CA GLY A 811 19.38 -14.01 -21.34
C GLY A 811 20.15 -13.84 -22.65
N GLU A 812 19.48 -13.43 -23.73
CA GLU A 812 20.06 -13.28 -25.07
C GLU A 812 20.56 -11.84 -25.31
N TYR A 813 21.51 -11.38 -24.49
CA TYR A 813 22.01 -9.98 -24.48
C TYR A 813 22.49 -9.48 -25.85
N GLU A 814 23.23 -10.31 -26.60
CA GLU A 814 23.77 -9.96 -27.93
C GLU A 814 22.66 -9.70 -28.95
N GLN A 815 21.54 -10.41 -28.86
CA GLN A 815 20.39 -10.21 -29.75
C GLN A 815 19.55 -9.01 -29.32
N ALA A 816 19.55 -8.67 -28.03
CA ALA A 816 18.81 -7.53 -27.49
C ALA A 816 19.42 -6.17 -27.91
N LEU A 817 20.75 -6.09 -27.96
CA LEU A 817 21.51 -4.85 -28.22
C LEU A 817 21.01 -4.06 -29.46
N PRO A 818 20.92 -4.64 -30.68
CA PRO A 818 20.48 -3.90 -31.87
C PRO A 818 19.06 -3.33 -31.76
N TRP A 819 18.19 -3.94 -30.96
CA TRP A 819 16.83 -3.45 -30.73
C TRP A 819 16.82 -2.27 -29.78
N PHE A 820 17.59 -2.33 -28.69
CA PHE A 820 17.72 -1.22 -27.76
C PHE A 820 18.42 -0.01 -28.40
N GLU A 821 19.45 -0.21 -29.22
CA GLU A 821 20.11 0.87 -29.97
C GLU A 821 19.14 1.56 -30.95
N GLN A 822 18.35 0.79 -31.69
CA GLN A 822 17.28 1.35 -32.54
C GLN A 822 16.22 2.08 -31.71
N ALA A 823 15.89 1.59 -30.52
CA ALA A 823 14.97 2.26 -29.61
C ALA A 823 15.51 3.62 -29.16
N VAL A 824 16.80 3.70 -28.80
CA VAL A 824 17.50 4.95 -28.47
C VAL A 824 17.46 5.93 -29.64
N GLU A 825 17.79 5.47 -30.85
CA GLU A 825 17.78 6.32 -32.05
C GLU A 825 16.39 6.92 -32.31
N ASN A 826 15.33 6.12 -32.19
CA ASN A 826 13.96 6.61 -32.38
C ASN A 826 13.50 7.54 -31.25
N LYS A 827 13.80 7.22 -29.99
CA LYS A 827 13.43 8.10 -28.86
C LYS A 827 14.13 9.47 -28.93
N ARG A 828 15.35 9.55 -29.50
CA ARG A 828 16.05 10.82 -29.77
C ARG A 828 15.35 11.70 -30.83
N VAL A 829 14.51 11.13 -31.69
CA VAL A 829 13.73 11.90 -32.68
C VAL A 829 12.51 12.56 -32.03
N GLY A 830 11.89 11.89 -31.05
CA GLY A 830 10.73 12.39 -30.30
C GLY A 830 9.37 12.03 -30.92
N ASP A 831 8.30 12.53 -30.32
CA ASP A 831 6.93 12.30 -30.78
C ASP A 831 6.61 13.05 -32.11
N VAL A 832 5.36 12.98 -32.57
CA VAL A 832 4.90 13.70 -33.78
C VAL A 832 5.05 15.23 -33.71
N HIS A 833 5.34 15.77 -32.52
CA HIS A 833 5.59 17.19 -32.26
C HIS A 833 7.08 17.48 -31.96
N ALA A 834 7.97 16.50 -32.19
CA ALA A 834 9.39 16.55 -31.87
C ALA A 834 9.69 16.82 -30.38
N ARG A 835 8.80 16.39 -29.48
CA ARG A 835 9.05 16.38 -28.03
C ARG A 835 9.76 15.09 -27.66
N ILE A 836 10.83 15.20 -26.89
CA ILE A 836 11.62 14.07 -26.41
C ILE A 836 11.27 13.81 -24.96
N ASP A 837 10.98 12.56 -24.65
CA ASP A 837 10.86 12.06 -23.28
C ASP A 837 12.24 11.57 -22.84
N HIS A 838 12.97 12.42 -22.10
CA HIS A 838 14.35 12.12 -21.73
C HIS A 838 14.45 11.03 -20.64
N GLU A 839 13.43 10.88 -19.82
CA GLU A 839 13.32 9.77 -18.86
C GLU A 839 13.25 8.43 -19.61
N SER A 840 12.30 8.29 -20.54
CA SER A 840 12.15 7.08 -21.35
C SER A 840 13.38 6.79 -22.22
N LEU A 841 14.05 7.83 -22.73
CA LEU A 841 15.31 7.70 -23.46
C LEU A 841 16.43 7.21 -22.53
N GLY A 842 16.55 7.77 -21.33
CA GLY A 842 17.50 7.38 -20.29
C GLY A 842 17.37 5.90 -19.92
N VAL A 843 16.15 5.39 -19.75
CA VAL A 843 15.89 3.95 -19.50
C VAL A 843 16.42 3.07 -20.62
N SER A 844 16.20 3.44 -21.89
CA SER A 844 16.74 2.67 -23.02
C SER A 844 18.27 2.68 -23.04
N LEU A 845 18.91 3.84 -22.78
CA LEU A 845 20.37 3.96 -22.70
C LEU A 845 20.95 3.10 -21.56
N HIS A 846 20.34 3.16 -20.38
CA HIS A 846 20.69 2.35 -19.23
C HIS A 846 20.62 0.85 -19.56
N THR A 847 19.60 0.44 -20.32
CA THR A 847 19.41 -0.97 -20.69
C THR A 847 20.47 -1.45 -21.69
N VAL A 848 20.89 -0.60 -22.65
CA VAL A 848 22.04 -0.90 -23.52
C VAL A 848 23.31 -1.09 -22.68
N GLY A 849 23.59 -0.18 -21.75
CA GLY A 849 24.70 -0.30 -20.81
C GLY A 849 24.64 -1.60 -19.99
N SER A 850 23.45 -1.97 -19.52
CA SER A 850 23.22 -3.20 -18.73
C SER A 850 23.47 -4.47 -19.53
N CYS A 851 23.18 -4.47 -20.84
CA CYS A 851 23.53 -5.59 -21.72
C CYS A 851 25.04 -5.77 -21.81
N TYR A 852 25.81 -4.70 -22.07
CA TYR A 852 27.27 -4.75 -22.08
C TYR A 852 27.85 -5.14 -20.72
N PHE A 853 27.29 -4.59 -19.64
CA PHE A 853 27.70 -4.94 -18.27
C PHE A 853 27.52 -6.43 -17.99
N SER A 854 26.39 -7.02 -18.40
CA SER A 854 26.09 -8.44 -18.23
C SER A 854 27.00 -9.35 -19.07
N LEU A 855 27.47 -8.85 -20.22
CA LEU A 855 28.48 -9.51 -21.04
C LEU A 855 29.91 -9.41 -20.45
N GLY A 856 30.10 -8.59 -19.42
CA GLY A 856 31.40 -8.31 -18.80
C GLY A 856 32.20 -7.19 -19.48
N ASP A 857 31.61 -6.51 -20.45
CA ASP A 857 32.22 -5.42 -21.23
C ASP A 857 32.04 -4.08 -20.52
N PHE A 858 32.62 -3.94 -19.32
CA PHE A 858 32.43 -2.75 -18.46
C PHE A 858 32.91 -1.44 -19.09
N GLU A 859 33.94 -1.49 -19.94
CA GLU A 859 34.46 -0.32 -20.66
C GLU A 859 33.48 0.23 -21.70
N GLU A 860 32.77 -0.67 -22.40
CA GLU A 860 31.74 -0.31 -23.38
C GLU A 860 30.43 0.08 -22.69
N ALA A 861 30.10 -0.54 -21.55
CA ALA A 861 28.91 -0.22 -20.77
C ALA A 861 28.91 1.20 -20.20
N ARG A 862 30.07 1.67 -19.71
CA ARG A 862 30.22 2.98 -19.04
C ARG A 862 29.64 4.18 -19.82
N PRO A 863 30.04 4.46 -21.09
CA PRO A 863 29.53 5.63 -21.81
C PRO A 863 28.01 5.61 -22.00
N TRP A 864 27.38 4.43 -22.06
CA TRP A 864 25.92 4.31 -22.14
C TRP A 864 25.24 4.72 -20.82
N PHE A 865 25.79 4.27 -19.68
CA PHE A 865 25.28 4.68 -18.38
C PHE A 865 25.50 6.17 -18.10
N GLU A 866 26.64 6.74 -18.51
CA GLU A 866 26.89 8.19 -18.39
C GLU A 866 25.88 8.99 -19.21
N GLN A 867 25.60 8.58 -20.46
CA GLN A 867 24.54 9.20 -21.26
C GLN A 867 23.15 9.03 -20.63
N ALA A 868 22.87 7.87 -20.02
CA ALA A 868 21.60 7.65 -19.32
C ALA A 868 21.41 8.62 -18.16
N VAL A 869 22.46 8.89 -17.38
CA VAL A 869 22.46 9.90 -16.30
C VAL A 869 22.21 11.31 -16.85
N GLU A 870 22.85 11.67 -17.97
CA GLU A 870 22.66 12.98 -18.59
C GLU A 870 21.21 13.19 -19.06
N GLU A 871 20.63 12.19 -19.73
CA GLU A 871 19.25 12.25 -20.21
C GLU A 871 18.24 12.23 -19.05
N ALA A 872 18.42 11.35 -18.06
CA ALA A 872 17.51 11.25 -16.91
C ALA A 872 17.43 12.58 -16.11
N ARG A 873 18.52 13.38 -16.08
CA ARG A 873 18.54 14.70 -15.45
C ARG A 873 17.77 15.79 -16.21
N LEU A 874 17.39 15.55 -17.46
CA LEU A 874 16.54 16.47 -18.24
C LEU A 874 15.05 16.28 -17.95
N GLY A 875 14.67 15.14 -17.38
CA GLY A 875 13.31 14.83 -16.95
C GLY A 875 12.35 14.40 -18.07
N ASP A 876 11.12 14.08 -17.69
CA ASP A 876 10.05 13.70 -18.61
C ASP A 876 9.61 14.88 -19.51
N VAL A 877 8.62 14.64 -20.37
CA VAL A 877 8.04 15.70 -21.24
C VAL A 877 7.43 16.89 -20.48
N HIS A 878 7.27 16.77 -19.16
CA HIS A 878 6.78 17.81 -18.24
C HIS A 878 7.90 18.43 -17.39
N GLY A 879 9.15 17.97 -17.54
CA GLY A 879 10.31 18.42 -16.78
C GLY A 879 10.39 17.86 -15.36
N ARG A 880 9.66 16.77 -15.06
CA ARG A 880 9.78 16.05 -13.79
C ARG A 880 10.99 15.12 -13.85
N ILE A 881 11.77 15.09 -12.77
CA ILE A 881 12.99 14.29 -12.67
C ILE A 881 12.76 13.21 -11.61
N ASP A 882 12.97 11.96 -11.99
CA ASP A 882 13.06 10.85 -11.04
C ASP A 882 14.50 10.75 -10.51
N HIS A 883 14.74 11.33 -9.34
CA HIS A 883 16.08 11.30 -8.75
C HIS A 883 16.51 9.90 -8.30
N ALA A 884 15.57 8.99 -8.02
CA ALA A 884 15.88 7.60 -7.71
C ALA A 884 16.47 6.88 -8.94
N SER A 885 15.87 7.07 -10.13
CA SER A 885 16.40 6.54 -11.40
C SER A 885 17.77 7.12 -11.77
N VAL A 886 17.96 8.43 -11.54
CA VAL A 886 19.26 9.09 -11.72
C VAL A 886 20.30 8.48 -10.75
N GLY A 887 19.93 8.29 -9.49
CA GLY A 887 20.76 7.68 -8.45
C GLY A 887 21.18 6.25 -8.82
N SER A 888 20.24 5.43 -9.29
CA SER A 888 20.51 4.07 -9.77
C SER A 888 21.48 4.05 -10.95
N SER A 889 21.28 4.93 -11.95
CA SER A 889 22.19 5.02 -13.10
C SER A 889 23.60 5.47 -12.69
N LEU A 890 23.73 6.41 -11.75
CA LEU A 890 25.02 6.82 -11.18
C LEU A 890 25.70 5.67 -10.43
N HIS A 891 24.94 4.90 -9.66
CA HIS A 891 25.42 3.71 -8.96
C HIS A 891 25.99 2.69 -9.95
N THR A 892 25.33 2.48 -11.10
CA THR A 892 25.83 1.55 -12.11
C THR A 892 27.10 2.04 -12.81
N VAL A 893 27.26 3.35 -13.05
CA VAL A 893 28.54 3.92 -13.52
C VAL A 893 29.67 3.62 -12.51
N GLY A 894 29.42 3.84 -11.22
CA GLY A 894 30.35 3.48 -10.15
C GLY A 894 30.68 1.99 -10.14
N SER A 895 29.68 1.14 -10.38
CA SER A 895 29.83 -0.32 -10.45
C SER A 895 30.70 -0.78 -11.61
N CYS A 896 30.68 -0.11 -12.77
CA CYS A 896 31.61 -0.38 -13.85
C CYS A 896 33.06 -0.19 -13.39
N TYR A 897 33.37 0.94 -12.73
CA TYR A 897 34.69 1.20 -12.18
C TYR A 897 35.09 0.20 -11.09
N LEU A 898 34.16 -0.15 -10.21
CA LEU A 898 34.39 -1.14 -9.15
C LEU A 898 34.77 -2.52 -9.73
N ASN A 899 34.06 -2.98 -10.78
CA ASN A 899 34.37 -4.26 -11.43
C ASN A 899 35.70 -4.24 -12.21
N LEU A 900 36.15 -3.06 -12.65
CA LEU A 900 37.50 -2.85 -13.19
C LEU A 900 38.59 -2.76 -12.11
N GLY A 901 38.22 -2.76 -10.83
CA GLY A 901 39.13 -2.61 -9.69
C GLY A 901 39.59 -1.16 -9.44
N GLU A 902 38.92 -0.19 -10.07
CA GLU A 902 39.27 1.24 -10.02
C GLU A 902 38.51 1.96 -8.89
N TYR A 903 38.70 1.54 -7.64
CA TYR A 903 37.94 2.03 -6.48
C TYR A 903 38.00 3.55 -6.26
N GLU A 904 39.15 4.18 -6.57
CA GLU A 904 39.31 5.64 -6.47
C GLU A 904 38.41 6.40 -7.46
N GLN A 905 38.18 5.82 -8.64
CA GLN A 905 37.30 6.40 -9.67
C GLN A 905 35.84 6.06 -9.39
N ALA A 906 35.54 4.89 -8.82
CA ALA A 906 34.19 4.47 -8.46
C ALA A 906 33.57 5.34 -7.36
N ARG A 907 34.35 5.69 -6.33
CA ARG A 907 33.88 6.46 -5.16
C ARG A 907 33.04 7.71 -5.49
N PRO A 908 33.51 8.70 -6.28
CA PRO A 908 32.75 9.92 -6.55
C PRO A 908 31.42 9.66 -7.29
N TRP A 909 31.29 8.54 -8.00
CA TRP A 909 30.02 8.16 -8.64
C TRP A 909 29.02 7.63 -7.61
N PHE A 910 29.46 6.78 -6.69
CA PHE A 910 28.61 6.29 -5.61
C PHE A 910 28.20 7.40 -4.63
N GLU A 911 29.11 8.33 -4.30
CA GLU A 911 28.77 9.50 -3.47
C GLU A 911 27.68 10.36 -4.12
N ARG A 912 27.80 10.62 -5.43
CA ARG A 912 26.75 11.32 -6.19
C ARG A 912 25.46 10.53 -6.27
N ALA A 913 25.51 9.20 -6.38
CA ALA A 913 24.32 8.35 -6.35
C ALA A 913 23.57 8.49 -5.02
N VAL A 914 24.29 8.51 -3.89
CA VAL A 914 23.71 8.75 -2.56
C VAL A 914 23.07 10.14 -2.48
N GLU A 915 23.77 11.18 -2.97
CA GLU A 915 23.24 12.55 -2.97
C GLU A 915 21.95 12.68 -3.78
N GLU A 916 21.87 12.06 -4.96
CA GLU A 916 20.66 12.09 -5.79
C GLU A 916 19.53 11.26 -5.17
N THR A 917 19.82 10.04 -4.69
CA THR A 917 18.80 9.15 -4.12
C THR A 917 18.11 9.76 -2.88
N ARG A 918 18.79 10.65 -2.14
CA ARG A 918 18.20 11.40 -1.02
C ARG A 918 17.06 12.36 -1.41
N TRP A 919 16.90 12.67 -2.70
CA TRP A 919 15.77 13.49 -3.18
C TRP A 919 14.50 12.66 -3.42
N GLY A 920 14.60 11.33 -3.46
CA GLY A 920 13.47 10.42 -3.67
C GLY A 920 13.01 10.32 -5.12
N ASP A 921 11.91 9.60 -5.33
CA ASP A 921 11.24 9.47 -6.63
C ASP A 921 10.52 10.78 -7.03
N VAL A 922 9.79 10.75 -8.15
CA VAL A 922 8.98 11.91 -8.60
C VAL A 922 7.93 12.39 -7.59
N HIS A 923 7.65 11.60 -6.55
CA HIS A 923 6.75 11.90 -5.44
C HIS A 923 7.50 12.23 -4.14
N GLY A 924 8.83 12.30 -4.16
CA GLY A 924 9.68 12.55 -3.00
C GLY A 924 9.79 11.37 -2.04
N ARG A 925 9.35 10.16 -2.45
CA ARG A 925 9.50 8.95 -1.63
C ARG A 925 10.93 8.45 -1.73
N ILE A 926 11.54 8.20 -0.59
CA ILE A 926 12.90 7.68 -0.52
C ILE A 926 12.83 6.19 -0.26
N ASP A 927 13.47 5.42 -1.13
CA ASP A 927 13.75 4.01 -0.86
C ASP A 927 15.01 3.92 0.02
N HIS A 928 14.82 3.78 1.34
CA HIS A 928 15.94 3.74 2.28
C HIS A 928 16.74 2.44 2.18
N GLU A 929 16.17 1.36 1.63
CA GLU A 929 16.90 0.13 1.32
C GLU A 929 17.94 0.40 0.22
N SER A 930 17.51 0.96 -0.92
CA SER A 930 18.39 1.31 -2.03
C SER A 930 19.42 2.38 -1.65
N LEU A 931 19.02 3.37 -0.84
CA LEU A 931 19.92 4.38 -0.30
C LEU A 931 20.98 3.76 0.63
N GLY A 932 20.55 2.86 1.52
CA GLY A 932 21.42 2.10 2.42
C GLY A 932 22.44 1.25 1.65
N SER A 933 22.01 0.57 0.58
CA SER A 933 22.90 -0.20 -0.29
C SER A 933 23.94 0.67 -1.01
N SER A 934 23.54 1.87 -1.47
CA SER A 934 24.47 2.82 -2.08
C SER A 934 25.49 3.36 -1.06
N LEU A 935 25.06 3.69 0.16
CA LEU A 935 25.94 4.09 1.26
C LEU A 935 26.92 2.96 1.63
N HIS A 936 26.43 1.72 1.71
CA HIS A 936 27.25 0.53 1.95
C HIS A 936 28.34 0.38 0.89
N THR A 937 28.01 0.67 -0.37
CA THR A 937 28.95 0.57 -1.49
C THR A 937 30.02 1.65 -1.42
N VAL A 938 29.68 2.89 -1.04
CA VAL A 938 30.69 3.94 -0.75
C VAL A 938 31.65 3.48 0.35
N GLY A 939 31.11 2.96 1.46
CA GLY A 939 31.91 2.40 2.55
C GLY A 939 32.82 1.26 2.09
N SER A 940 32.32 0.41 1.20
CA SER A 940 33.08 -0.73 0.63
C SER A 940 34.24 -0.30 -0.27
N CYS A 941 34.09 0.82 -1.00
CA CYS A 941 35.21 1.42 -1.73
C CYS A 941 36.33 1.85 -0.78
N TYR A 942 36.00 2.53 0.32
CA TYR A 942 36.98 2.91 1.35
C TYR A 942 37.60 1.68 2.02
N LEU A 943 36.80 0.66 2.33
CA LEU A 943 37.27 -0.61 2.89
C LEU A 943 38.31 -1.27 1.96
N SER A 944 38.03 -1.32 0.66
CA SER A 944 38.91 -1.93 -0.36
C SER A 944 40.22 -1.16 -0.54
N LEU A 945 40.23 0.14 -0.25
CA LEU A 945 41.43 0.97 -0.20
C LEU A 945 42.20 0.85 1.13
N GLY A 946 41.67 0.10 2.11
CA GLY A 946 42.25 -0.05 3.45
C GLY A 946 41.99 1.14 4.38
N GLU A 947 41.07 2.02 4.02
CA GLU A 947 40.76 3.26 4.74
C GLU A 947 39.62 3.04 5.75
N TYR A 948 39.82 2.14 6.71
CA TYR A 948 38.78 1.69 7.67
C TYR A 948 38.13 2.83 8.48
N GLU A 949 38.91 3.84 8.87
CA GLU A 949 38.40 5.00 9.62
C GLU A 949 37.42 5.85 8.81
N GLN A 950 37.62 5.93 7.49
CA GLN A 950 36.77 6.68 6.57
C GLN A 950 35.55 5.86 6.15
N ALA A 951 35.68 4.53 6.06
CA ALA A 951 34.58 3.63 5.73
C ALA A 951 33.49 3.60 6.81
N ARG A 952 33.88 3.68 8.09
CA ARG A 952 32.97 3.59 9.24
C ARG A 952 31.73 4.48 9.18
N PRO A 953 31.82 5.83 9.03
CA PRO A 953 30.65 6.70 9.01
C PRO A 953 29.66 6.37 7.87
N TRP A 954 30.15 5.82 6.75
CA TRP A 954 29.29 5.38 5.65
C TRP A 954 28.50 4.13 6.00
N PHE A 955 29.13 3.15 6.66
CA PHE A 955 28.42 1.97 7.14
C PHE A 955 27.46 2.27 8.29
N GLU A 956 27.79 3.22 9.18
CA GLU A 956 26.86 3.70 10.21
C GLU A 956 25.60 4.30 9.58
N GLN A 957 25.75 5.18 8.58
CA GLN A 957 24.61 5.71 7.82
C GLN A 957 23.86 4.62 7.06
N ALA A 958 24.55 3.66 6.43
CA ALA A 958 23.90 2.55 5.72
C ALA A 958 23.00 1.72 6.65
N VAL A 959 23.45 1.47 7.89
CA VAL A 959 22.66 0.77 8.92
C VAL A 959 21.46 1.59 9.36
N GLU A 960 21.62 2.90 9.52
CA GLU A 960 20.51 3.80 9.88
C GLU A 960 19.42 3.80 8.80
N GLU A 961 19.81 3.93 7.52
CA GLU A 961 18.87 3.90 6.40
C GLU A 961 18.22 2.51 6.23
N ALA A 962 19.00 1.42 6.30
CA ALA A 962 18.46 0.07 6.18
C ALA A 962 17.45 -0.29 7.28
N ARG A 963 17.52 0.36 8.46
CA ARG A 963 16.50 0.21 9.53
C ARG A 963 15.18 0.91 9.24
N LEU A 964 15.15 1.85 8.29
CA LEU A 964 13.92 2.52 7.85
C LEU A 964 13.14 1.67 6.83
N GLY A 965 13.83 0.76 6.13
CA GLY A 965 13.24 -0.16 5.16
C GLY A 965 12.96 0.48 3.79
N ASP A 966 12.35 -0.29 2.89
CA ASP A 966 11.97 0.20 1.57
C ASP A 966 10.87 1.28 1.62
N VAL A 967 10.38 1.72 0.46
CA VAL A 967 9.27 2.69 0.34
C VAL A 967 7.98 2.27 1.06
N HIS A 968 7.86 1.01 1.50
CA HIS A 968 6.74 0.48 2.26
C HIS A 968 7.11 0.16 3.72
N GLY A 969 8.32 0.52 4.16
CA GLY A 969 8.86 0.22 5.49
C GLY A 969 9.20 -1.26 5.69
N ARG A 970 9.36 -2.04 4.62
CA ARG A 970 9.85 -3.43 4.72
C ARG A 970 11.35 -3.38 4.94
N ILE A 971 11.78 -3.97 6.04
CA ILE A 971 13.20 -4.08 6.37
C ILE A 971 13.69 -5.41 5.80
N ASP A 972 14.66 -5.35 4.89
CA ASP A 972 15.46 -6.52 4.56
C ASP A 972 16.51 -6.75 5.65
N HIS A 973 16.21 -7.67 6.57
CA HIS A 973 17.11 -7.98 7.68
C HIS A 973 18.39 -8.68 7.20
N GLU A 974 18.41 -9.26 6.00
CA GLU A 974 19.62 -9.80 5.40
C GLU A 974 20.59 -8.67 5.04
N SER A 975 20.16 -7.70 4.22
CA SER A 975 20.98 -6.53 3.84
C SER A 975 21.38 -5.66 5.04
N LEU A 976 20.48 -5.46 6.00
CA LEU A 976 20.79 -4.78 7.26
C LEU A 976 21.86 -5.55 8.06
N GLY A 977 21.73 -6.88 8.16
CA GLY A 977 22.69 -7.76 8.82
C GLY A 977 24.08 -7.69 8.18
N VAL A 978 24.15 -7.63 6.84
CA VAL A 978 25.42 -7.45 6.11
C VAL A 978 26.07 -6.11 6.43
N SER A 979 25.31 -5.01 6.46
CA SER A 979 25.86 -3.70 6.80
C SER A 979 26.37 -3.61 8.25
N LEU A 980 25.63 -4.19 9.20
CA LEU A 980 26.05 -4.31 10.61
C LEU A 980 27.34 -5.15 10.73
N HIS A 981 27.42 -6.26 9.98
CA HIS A 981 28.62 -7.09 9.94
C HIS A 981 29.83 -6.29 9.46
N THR A 982 29.71 -5.59 8.34
CA THR A 982 30.83 -4.82 7.76
C THR A 982 31.25 -3.66 8.67
N LEU A 983 30.30 -3.01 9.35
CA LEU A 983 30.61 -2.01 10.37
C LEU A 983 31.42 -2.61 11.54
N GLY A 984 30.99 -3.78 12.05
CA GLY A 984 31.75 -4.53 13.05
C GLY A 984 33.16 -4.89 12.56
N TYR A 985 33.29 -5.25 11.28
CA TYR A 985 34.57 -5.57 10.64
C TYR A 985 35.52 -4.35 10.55
N CYS A 986 35.00 -3.14 10.34
CA CYS A 986 35.81 -1.91 10.39
C CYS A 986 36.44 -1.73 11.78
N TYR A 987 35.65 -1.81 12.86
CA TYR A 987 36.17 -1.74 14.23
C TYR A 987 37.16 -2.87 14.53
N PHE A 988 36.86 -4.08 14.06
CA PHE A 988 37.73 -5.24 14.22
C PHE A 988 39.10 -5.04 13.57
N SER A 989 39.13 -4.52 12.34
CA SER A 989 40.36 -4.27 11.58
C SER A 989 41.23 -3.17 12.19
N LEU A 990 40.63 -2.26 12.96
CA LEU A 990 41.33 -1.26 13.78
C LEU A 990 41.84 -1.82 15.12
N GLY A 991 41.54 -3.09 15.44
CA GLY A 991 41.91 -3.74 16.69
C GLY A 991 40.98 -3.43 17.86
N GLU A 992 39.83 -2.80 17.60
CA GLU A 992 38.86 -2.35 18.60
C GLU A 992 37.83 -3.45 18.90
N PHE A 993 38.29 -4.62 19.35
CA PHE A 993 37.45 -5.81 19.52
C PHE A 993 36.25 -5.64 20.46
N GLU A 994 36.38 -4.82 21.50
CA GLU A 994 35.26 -4.52 22.43
C GLU A 994 34.13 -3.73 21.74
N GLN A 995 34.48 -2.86 20.78
CA GLN A 995 33.51 -2.06 20.02
C GLN A 995 32.94 -2.85 18.84
N ALA A 996 33.73 -3.74 18.22
CA ALA A 996 33.28 -4.59 17.12
C ALA A 996 32.20 -5.59 17.54
N ARG A 997 32.33 -6.17 18.75
CA ARG A 997 31.43 -7.21 19.27
C ARG A 997 29.94 -6.86 19.20
N PRO A 998 29.44 -5.75 19.77
CA PRO A 998 28.00 -5.45 19.76
C PRO A 998 27.42 -5.33 18.33
N TRP A 999 28.21 -4.88 17.36
CA TRP A 999 27.77 -4.81 15.96
C TRP A 999 27.62 -6.19 15.33
N PHE A 1000 28.57 -7.10 15.58
CA PHE A 1000 28.45 -8.48 15.11
C PHE A 1000 27.31 -9.24 15.82
N GLU A 1001 27.07 -8.99 17.11
CA GLU A 1001 25.94 -9.58 17.84
C GLU A 1001 24.60 -9.10 17.25
N GLN A 1002 24.45 -7.80 16.95
CA GLN A 1002 23.28 -7.28 16.23
C GLN A 1002 23.14 -7.90 14.83
N ALA A 1003 24.23 -8.03 14.07
CA ALA A 1003 24.20 -8.68 12.75
C ALA A 1003 23.67 -10.13 12.82
N VAL A 1004 23.98 -10.86 13.90
CA VAL A 1004 23.45 -12.21 14.15
C VAL A 1004 21.96 -12.18 14.46
N GLU A 1005 21.49 -11.19 15.22
CA GLU A 1005 20.06 -11.03 15.53
C GLU A 1005 19.25 -10.76 14.26
N GLU A 1006 19.71 -9.84 13.41
CA GLU A 1006 19.06 -9.52 12.14
C GLU A 1006 19.09 -10.70 11.16
N ALA A 1007 20.25 -11.36 11.01
CA ALA A 1007 20.37 -12.53 10.13
C ALA A 1007 19.48 -13.72 10.55
N ARG A 1008 19.01 -13.78 11.80
CA ARG A 1008 18.05 -14.81 12.24
C ARG A 1008 16.60 -14.49 11.84
N LEU A 1009 16.30 -13.25 11.46
CA LEU A 1009 14.97 -12.84 11.00
C LEU A 1009 14.77 -13.16 9.50
N GLY A 1010 15.85 -13.20 8.72
CA GLY A 1010 15.83 -13.55 7.30
C GLY A 1010 15.47 -12.40 6.37
N ASP A 1011 15.40 -12.66 5.07
CA ASP A 1011 15.02 -11.68 4.05
C ASP A 1011 13.56 -11.20 4.22
N VAL A 1012 13.08 -10.35 3.32
CA VAL A 1012 11.68 -9.87 3.30
C VAL A 1012 10.62 -10.99 3.24
N HIS A 1013 11.02 -12.23 2.90
CA HIS A 1013 10.17 -13.42 2.87
C HIS A 1013 10.42 -14.37 4.05
N GLY A 1014 11.31 -14.02 4.98
CA GLY A 1014 11.71 -14.82 6.13
C GLY A 1014 12.66 -15.97 5.80
N ARG A 1015 13.31 -15.94 4.63
CA ARG A 1015 14.33 -16.94 4.25
C ARG A 1015 15.65 -16.56 4.92
N ILE A 1016 16.26 -17.51 5.60
CA ILE A 1016 17.50 -17.29 6.36
C ILE A 1016 18.68 -17.81 5.55
N ASP A 1017 19.66 -16.95 5.27
CA ASP A 1017 20.98 -17.39 4.81
C ASP A 1017 21.84 -17.84 6.00
N HIS A 1018 21.87 -19.17 6.24
CA HIS A 1018 22.66 -19.71 7.34
C HIS A 1018 24.18 -19.62 7.11
N GLU A 1019 24.65 -19.40 5.88
CA GLU A 1019 26.08 -19.16 5.62
C GLU A 1019 26.47 -17.78 6.15
N SER A 1020 25.76 -16.72 5.73
CA SER A 1020 25.99 -15.34 6.21
C SER A 1020 25.80 -15.22 7.73
N LEU A 1021 24.76 -15.84 8.29
CA LEU A 1021 24.58 -15.95 9.75
C LEU A 1021 25.80 -16.62 10.42
N GLY A 1022 26.29 -17.71 9.84
CA GLY A 1022 27.46 -18.42 10.33
C GLY A 1022 28.74 -17.58 10.30
N VAL A 1023 28.90 -16.72 9.31
CA VAL A 1023 30.05 -15.79 9.20
C VAL A 1023 30.00 -14.75 10.32
N SER A 1024 28.84 -14.14 10.60
CA SER A 1024 28.69 -13.19 11.71
C SER A 1024 28.89 -13.85 13.08
N LEU A 1025 28.33 -15.05 13.30
CA LEU A 1025 28.55 -15.84 14.52
C LEU A 1025 30.05 -16.12 14.76
N HIS A 1026 30.78 -16.43 13.69
CA HIS A 1026 32.22 -16.64 13.76
C HIS A 1026 32.96 -15.38 14.22
N GLN A 1027 32.59 -14.20 13.71
CA GLN A 1027 33.26 -12.96 14.09
C GLN A 1027 32.99 -12.55 15.54
N VAL A 1028 31.78 -12.81 16.07
CA VAL A 1028 31.52 -12.66 17.52
C VAL A 1028 32.46 -13.55 18.32
N GLY A 1029 32.59 -14.83 17.93
CA GLY A 1029 33.51 -15.77 18.57
C GLY A 1029 34.97 -15.30 18.54
N TYR A 1030 35.40 -14.71 17.42
CA TYR A 1030 36.75 -14.17 17.29
C TYR A 1030 36.97 -12.96 18.21
N CYS A 1031 36.01 -12.06 18.33
CA CYS A 1031 36.12 -10.93 19.26
C CYS A 1031 36.36 -11.42 20.70
N TYR A 1032 35.57 -12.39 21.18
CA TYR A 1032 35.80 -13.00 22.50
C TYR A 1032 37.17 -13.70 22.59
N PHE A 1033 37.61 -14.38 21.52
CA PHE A 1033 38.92 -15.03 21.49
C PHE A 1033 40.07 -14.04 21.65
N SER A 1034 40.02 -12.91 20.92
CA SER A 1034 40.99 -11.83 20.99
C SER A 1034 41.02 -11.14 22.36
N LEU A 1035 39.89 -11.08 23.05
CA LEU A 1035 39.76 -10.56 24.42
C LEU A 1035 40.20 -11.58 25.49
N GLY A 1036 40.52 -12.83 25.11
CA GLY A 1036 40.95 -13.89 26.02
C GLY A 1036 39.80 -14.64 26.71
N GLU A 1037 38.56 -14.40 26.31
CA GLU A 1037 37.35 -15.03 26.83
C GLU A 1037 37.04 -16.35 26.09
N PHE A 1038 37.91 -17.35 26.28
CA PHE A 1038 37.92 -18.56 25.45
C PHE A 1038 36.69 -19.47 25.62
N GLU A 1039 35.98 -19.45 26.74
CA GLU A 1039 34.75 -20.24 26.91
C GLU A 1039 33.59 -19.68 26.09
N GLN A 1040 33.42 -18.36 26.11
CA GLN A 1040 32.44 -17.63 25.31
C GLN A 1040 32.76 -17.78 23.82
N ALA A 1041 34.02 -17.56 23.44
CA ALA A 1041 34.48 -17.72 22.06
C ALA A 1041 34.12 -19.10 21.49
N ARG A 1042 34.36 -20.17 22.26
CA ARG A 1042 34.02 -21.54 21.86
C ARG A 1042 32.53 -21.70 21.59
N ALA A 1043 31.66 -21.19 22.46
CA ALA A 1043 30.21 -21.34 22.33
C ALA A 1043 29.68 -20.65 21.05
N TRP A 1044 30.24 -19.49 20.69
CA TRP A 1044 29.90 -18.79 19.46
C TRP A 1044 30.42 -19.50 18.20
N PHE A 1045 31.66 -20.02 18.24
CA PHE A 1045 32.20 -20.81 17.13
C PHE A 1045 31.42 -22.12 16.90
N GLU A 1046 30.94 -22.78 17.97
CA GLU A 1046 30.08 -23.97 17.86
C GLU A 1046 28.75 -23.64 17.19
N GLN A 1047 28.11 -22.51 17.53
CA GLN A 1047 26.91 -22.03 16.84
C GLN A 1047 27.19 -21.69 15.36
N ALA A 1048 28.34 -21.08 15.05
CA ALA A 1048 28.74 -20.79 13.68
C ALA A 1048 28.88 -22.06 12.83
N VAL A 1049 29.44 -23.14 13.41
CA VAL A 1049 29.53 -24.46 12.75
C VAL A 1049 28.15 -25.05 12.49
N GLU A 1050 27.22 -24.94 13.44
CA GLU A 1050 25.85 -25.43 13.29
C GLU A 1050 25.12 -24.70 12.14
N ALA A 1051 25.20 -23.36 12.11
CA ALA A 1051 24.61 -22.56 11.04
C ALA A 1051 25.21 -22.91 9.66
N LYS A 1052 26.53 -22.93 9.52
CA LYS A 1052 27.20 -23.23 8.24
C LYS A 1052 26.92 -24.63 7.71
N ARG A 1053 26.56 -25.59 8.56
CA ARG A 1053 26.13 -26.93 8.13
C ARG A 1053 24.77 -26.93 7.43
N LEU A 1054 23.91 -25.97 7.72
CA LEU A 1054 22.60 -25.82 7.07
C LEU A 1054 22.74 -25.21 5.65
N GLY A 1055 23.83 -24.48 5.39
CA GLY A 1055 24.16 -23.87 4.09
C GLY A 1055 23.35 -22.60 3.80
N GLY A 1056 23.64 -21.95 2.67
CA GLY A 1056 22.91 -20.74 2.29
C GLY A 1056 21.49 -21.02 1.78
N VAL A 1057 20.81 -20.01 1.22
CA VAL A 1057 19.40 -20.09 0.79
C VAL A 1057 19.10 -21.29 -0.13
N HIS A 1058 20.08 -21.76 -0.91
CA HIS A 1058 19.96 -22.94 -1.79
C HIS A 1058 20.50 -24.24 -1.18
N GLY A 1059 20.75 -24.29 0.12
CA GLY A 1059 21.29 -25.45 0.84
C GLY A 1059 22.75 -25.79 0.51
N ARG A 1060 23.48 -24.87 -0.15
CA ARG A 1060 24.90 -25.06 -0.48
C ARG A 1060 25.77 -24.68 0.71
N VAL A 1061 26.58 -25.63 1.18
CA VAL A 1061 27.52 -25.44 2.28
C VAL A 1061 28.89 -24.99 1.76
N ASP A 1062 29.43 -23.88 2.28
CA ASP A 1062 30.82 -23.50 2.04
C ASP A 1062 31.76 -24.29 2.96
N ARG A 1063 32.43 -25.29 2.37
CA ARG A 1063 33.35 -26.19 3.09
C ARG A 1063 34.54 -25.45 3.71
N GLN A 1064 35.03 -24.39 3.08
CA GLN A 1064 36.19 -23.66 3.57
C GLN A 1064 35.80 -22.76 4.74
N SER A 1065 34.69 -22.04 4.62
CA SER A 1065 34.12 -21.22 5.70
C SER A 1065 33.78 -22.06 6.94
N LEU A 1066 33.18 -23.25 6.74
CA LEU A 1066 32.89 -24.22 7.81
C LEU A 1066 34.17 -24.72 8.48
N ARG A 1067 35.19 -25.08 7.70
CA ARG A 1067 36.50 -25.51 8.20
C ARG A 1067 37.12 -24.45 9.11
N THR A 1068 37.13 -23.17 8.72
CA THR A 1068 37.72 -22.08 9.50
C THR A 1068 37.10 -22.00 10.90
N SER A 1069 35.79 -22.24 11.01
CA SER A 1069 35.08 -22.22 12.29
C SER A 1069 35.42 -23.44 13.15
N LEU A 1070 35.52 -24.64 12.56
CA LEU A 1070 35.97 -25.86 13.27
C LEU A 1070 37.40 -25.73 13.82
N VAL A 1071 38.32 -25.16 13.04
CA VAL A 1071 39.71 -24.90 13.50
C VAL A 1071 39.70 -23.96 14.71
N SER A 1072 38.85 -22.92 14.68
CA SER A 1072 38.74 -21.95 15.78
C SER A 1072 38.17 -22.57 17.06
N VAL A 1073 37.22 -23.52 16.94
CA VAL A 1073 36.76 -24.34 18.09
C VAL A 1073 37.92 -25.14 18.69
N ALA A 1074 38.75 -25.78 17.86
CA ALA A 1074 39.89 -26.57 18.32
C ALA A 1074 40.94 -25.71 19.05
N ASP A 1075 41.19 -24.48 18.56
CA ASP A 1075 42.07 -23.52 19.21
C ASP A 1075 41.55 -23.05 20.58
N CYS A 1076 40.24 -22.79 20.71
CA CYS A 1076 39.64 -22.51 22.02
C CYS A 1076 39.83 -23.67 23.01
N LEU A 1077 39.61 -24.92 22.57
CA LEU A 1077 39.79 -26.11 23.40
C LEU A 1077 41.24 -26.25 23.91
N ARG A 1078 42.23 -25.95 23.06
CA ARG A 1078 43.64 -25.89 23.49
C ARG A 1078 43.88 -24.85 24.57
N ARG A 1079 43.39 -23.61 24.36
CA ARG A 1079 43.58 -22.50 25.30
C ARG A 1079 42.92 -22.75 26.65
N LEU A 1080 41.81 -23.48 26.67
CA LEU A 1080 41.09 -23.91 27.88
C LEU A 1080 41.71 -25.13 28.59
N GLY A 1081 42.80 -25.69 28.07
CA GLY A 1081 43.44 -26.89 28.65
C GLY A 1081 42.67 -28.19 28.41
N ARG A 1082 41.70 -28.21 27.49
CA ARG A 1082 40.91 -29.38 27.09
C ARG A 1082 41.49 -30.02 25.82
N SER A 1083 42.79 -30.25 25.81
CA SER A 1083 43.54 -30.73 24.64
C SER A 1083 43.18 -32.16 24.22
N ASP A 1084 42.46 -32.90 25.06
CA ASP A 1084 41.92 -34.23 24.77
C ASP A 1084 40.74 -34.19 23.79
N LEU A 1085 40.00 -33.07 23.73
CA LEU A 1085 38.83 -32.90 22.86
C LEU A 1085 39.17 -32.27 21.49
N ALA A 1086 40.29 -31.56 21.39
CA ALA A 1086 40.69 -30.85 20.17
C ALA A 1086 40.93 -31.76 18.94
N PRO A 1087 41.59 -32.93 19.05
CA PRO A 1087 41.89 -33.77 17.88
C PRO A 1087 40.65 -34.26 17.11
N GLY A 1088 39.52 -34.44 17.81
CA GLY A 1088 38.27 -34.86 17.18
C GLY A 1088 37.71 -33.81 16.22
N VAL A 1089 37.75 -32.53 16.63
CA VAL A 1089 37.29 -31.39 15.82
C VAL A 1089 38.27 -31.09 14.68
N GLU A 1090 39.57 -31.25 14.92
CA GLU A 1090 40.60 -31.07 13.89
C GLU A 1090 40.51 -32.12 12.78
N SER A 1091 40.26 -33.38 13.12
CA SER A 1091 40.01 -34.43 12.13
C SER A 1091 38.80 -34.11 11.24
N GLU A 1092 37.77 -33.47 11.80
CA GLU A 1092 36.60 -33.02 11.03
C GLU A 1092 36.97 -31.87 10.08
N ALA A 1093 37.71 -30.87 10.57
CA ALA A 1093 38.22 -29.77 9.75
C ALA A 1093 39.15 -30.25 8.62
N GLU A 1094 39.99 -31.25 8.89
CA GLU A 1094 40.88 -31.86 7.90
C GLU A 1094 40.11 -32.64 6.83
N ALA A 1095 38.99 -33.29 7.18
CA ALA A 1095 38.14 -33.98 6.20
C ALA A 1095 37.45 -33.01 5.21
N LEU A 1096 37.39 -31.72 5.54
CA LEU A 1096 36.90 -30.66 4.65
C LEU A 1096 37.97 -30.13 3.69
N SER A 1097 39.25 -30.49 3.87
CA SER A 1097 40.35 -30.15 2.94
C SER A 1097 40.21 -30.92 1.63
N ASP A 1098 40.01 -30.22 0.51
CA ASP A 1098 40.11 -30.84 -0.81
C ASP A 1098 41.53 -30.60 -1.38
N PRO A 1099 42.28 -31.63 -1.82
CA PRO A 1099 43.62 -31.45 -2.40
C PRO A 1099 43.65 -30.81 -3.80
N SER A 1100 42.50 -30.50 -4.41
CA SER A 1100 42.39 -30.20 -5.86
C SER A 1100 41.94 -28.80 -6.26
N SER A 1101 41.82 -27.81 -5.37
CA SER A 1101 41.33 -26.48 -5.74
C SER A 1101 42.40 -25.45 -6.17
N SER A 1102 43.59 -25.90 -6.60
CA SER A 1102 44.59 -25.01 -7.22
C SER A 1102 44.44 -24.96 -8.75
N SER A 1103 43.23 -24.68 -9.28
CA SER A 1103 43.04 -24.23 -10.67
C SER A 1103 41.57 -23.94 -10.99
N GLY A 1104 41.28 -22.69 -11.36
CA GLY A 1104 40.20 -22.35 -12.29
C GLY A 1104 38.82 -22.05 -11.70
N ASN A 1105 38.58 -20.79 -11.31
CA ASN A 1105 37.41 -20.02 -11.74
C ASN A 1105 37.58 -18.56 -11.29
N SER A 1106 38.10 -17.74 -12.19
CA SER A 1106 37.95 -16.28 -12.17
C SER A 1106 36.75 -15.91 -13.03
N ALA A 1107 36.03 -14.86 -12.64
CA ALA A 1107 34.87 -14.25 -13.29
C ALA A 1107 33.49 -14.83 -12.91
N ALA A 1108 33.04 -14.52 -11.70
CA ALA A 1108 31.66 -14.14 -11.42
C ALA A 1108 31.71 -13.21 -10.20
N ALA A 1109 31.19 -11.98 -10.37
CA ALA A 1109 31.22 -10.91 -9.39
C ALA A 1109 30.67 -11.40 -8.03
N ARG A 1110 31.58 -11.66 -7.09
CA ARG A 1110 31.30 -11.70 -5.67
C ARG A 1110 31.73 -10.34 -5.13
N ALA A 1111 30.82 -9.63 -4.47
CA ALA A 1111 31.18 -8.53 -3.59
C ALA A 1111 32.36 -8.97 -2.70
N PRO A 1112 33.31 -8.07 -2.38
CA PRO A 1112 34.51 -8.46 -1.68
C PRO A 1112 34.15 -8.90 -0.26
N HIS A 1113 34.01 -10.20 -0.03
CA HIS A 1113 34.22 -10.78 1.29
C HIS A 1113 35.69 -10.51 1.64
N PRO A 1114 36.00 -9.70 2.67
CA PRO A 1114 37.37 -9.48 3.06
C PRO A 1114 37.95 -10.76 3.71
N PRO A 1115 39.26 -11.03 3.53
CA PRO A 1115 39.93 -12.29 3.86
C PRO A 1115 40.01 -12.64 5.35
#